data_AF-A0A341BCL5-F1
#
_entry.id   AF-A0A341BCL5-F1
#
_cell.length_a   1.000
_cell.length_b   1.000
_cell.length_c   1.000
_cell.angle_alpha   90.00
_cell.angle_beta   90.00
_cell.angle_gamma   90.00
#
_symmetry.space_group_name_H-M   'P 1'
#
loop_
_entity.id
_entity.type
_entity.pdbx_description
1 polymer ?
#
loop_
_entity_poly.entity_id
_entity_poly.type
_entity_poly.pdbx_seq_one_letter_code
_entity_poly.pdbx_strand_id
1 'polypeptide(L)'
;MEILIEDPITTCLSPSVYDMICKLGFEARENCDISSIVTQNGEVCWTTITDCVVYTESDKHYVTYFQQREYLYSQGLDYGGSVRLLGPVCQAVHLHLSSLTKGQFETRYSSGFQWTGVPELFPEMFDALGSLQSLAISLSLMKLTSCLERALADVYLLIGKECPFLLRDLIASEELSQVFGQSVMDVLKVFVGSPCGLNLRNVLWHGFAAPEEIPPKYCSMMILLTAGLGQLLKGYLQQTKFTLAHRPFITLTSLEDLIVFPDVTYEVLSVLEEVMKKSTFIIKIMLPYWEVALLNFKSHRFADCAILLLVQLETGLRKVFATVNKCPKRLLTAESTALYTTFDEILAKHLNDGKINQLPLFLGEPAMEFLWDFLNHQEGPRLRDRLSHGEISLPEFPKEAANQLLAFSFVLLLRFIDEDLLSVFKQEKAAVRALVSVAEAYGTRCHPVSQLKKQVLNCERSIGVWPLLPLPEGSEREAQRSEGNSEINACHSLITEIVAELCHHVPETHRVPHDSEHLPPEKWPQLLRELCSIPVRTLFCPRAVLEVLAVLRKIGAHCHRVCDQVAACAELRRRQWEDRSLRSRQRRNYLRLVHSIKLLSPVLYLILLLVALELVNIHVVLGKNTSEYQQYLRFLKSVLQYTENLAAYTSQDKNKWDEAVNLTQEPLQGCPQPTCRDAQPSPALLAGLASQEGLSTACSGFSAVRDERGGRRWGGRAV
;
A
#
# COMPACT_ATOMS: atom_id res chain seq x y z
N MET A 1 -28.89 -1.10 21.57
CA MET A 1 -28.38 0.27 21.73
C MET A 1 -29.55 1.19 21.37
N GLU A 2 -30.10 1.95 22.31
CA GLU A 2 -31.24 2.85 22.02
C GLU A 2 -30.79 3.91 21.00
N ILE A 3 -31.43 3.90 19.83
CA ILE A 3 -31.16 4.82 18.73
C ILE A 3 -31.83 6.15 19.09
N LEU A 4 -31.06 7.06 19.68
CA LEU A 4 -31.42 8.48 19.68
C LEU A 4 -31.57 8.91 18.22
N ILE A 5 -32.77 9.34 17.84
CA ILE A 5 -33.07 9.89 16.52
C ILE A 5 -32.29 11.20 16.41
N GLU A 6 -31.05 11.12 15.95
CA GLU A 6 -30.28 12.28 15.54
C GLU A 6 -30.94 12.90 14.32
N ASP A 7 -30.98 14.24 14.27
CA ASP A 7 -31.37 14.96 13.06
C ASP A 7 -30.60 14.41 11.84
N PRO A 8 -31.29 14.20 10.70
CA PRO A 8 -30.65 13.64 9.52
C PRO A 8 -29.51 14.56 9.08
N ILE A 9 -28.30 14.03 8.97
CA ILE A 9 -27.15 14.76 8.42
C ILE A 9 -27.49 15.15 6.97
N THR A 10 -27.63 16.46 6.74
CA THR A 10 -27.96 17.04 5.43
C THR A 10 -26.75 17.59 4.68
N THR A 11 -25.58 17.63 5.31
CA THR A 11 -24.31 18.02 4.68
C THR A 11 -23.15 17.53 5.55
N CYS A 12 -22.02 17.20 4.92
CA CYS A 12 -20.74 16.97 5.62
C CYS A 12 -19.74 18.11 5.33
N LEU A 13 -20.23 19.28 4.95
CA LEU A 13 -19.46 20.52 4.88
C LEU A 13 -19.75 21.37 6.12
N SER A 14 -18.72 21.94 6.74
CA SER A 14 -18.94 22.98 7.76
C SER A 14 -19.66 24.19 7.13
N PRO A 15 -20.39 25.01 7.89
CA PRO A 15 -21.09 26.18 7.35
C PRO A 15 -20.19 27.09 6.49
N SER A 16 -18.95 27.33 6.92
CA SER A 16 -17.99 28.14 6.15
C SER A 16 -17.56 27.49 4.84
N VAL A 17 -17.35 26.17 4.83
CA VAL A 17 -16.98 25.45 3.60
C VAL A 17 -18.17 25.33 2.66
N TYR A 18 -19.36 25.08 3.20
CA TYR A 18 -20.61 25.07 2.45
C TYR A 18 -20.86 26.42 1.78
N ASP A 19 -20.75 27.53 2.52
CA ASP A 19 -20.95 28.86 1.95
C ASP A 19 -19.90 29.18 0.88
N MET A 20 -18.63 28.81 1.10
CA MET A 20 -17.54 29.00 0.14
C MET A 20 -17.78 28.27 -1.19
N ILE A 21 -18.21 26.99 -1.14
CA ILE A 21 -18.38 26.14 -2.34
C ILE A 21 -19.75 26.37 -3.00
N CYS A 22 -20.81 26.46 -2.21
CA CYS A 22 -22.18 26.39 -2.73
C CYS A 22 -22.78 27.77 -3.00
N LYS A 23 -22.29 28.84 -2.35
CA LYS A 23 -22.92 30.18 -2.42
C LYS A 23 -22.01 31.27 -2.98
N LEU A 24 -20.84 31.48 -2.39
CA LEU A 24 -20.05 32.71 -2.50
C LEU A 24 -19.78 33.19 -3.94
N GLY A 25 -19.53 32.29 -4.89
CA GLY A 25 -19.28 32.62 -6.29
C GLY A 25 -20.54 32.82 -7.16
N PHE A 26 -21.73 32.55 -6.63
CA PHE A 26 -22.98 32.54 -7.40
C PHE A 26 -24.04 33.50 -6.86
N GLU A 27 -23.63 34.40 -5.97
CA GLU A 27 -24.48 35.45 -5.39
C GLU A 27 -24.77 36.57 -6.40
N ALA A 28 -23.78 36.95 -7.20
CA ALA A 28 -23.89 37.97 -8.23
C ALA A 28 -24.31 37.39 -9.59
N ARG A 29 -25.23 38.06 -10.29
CA ARG A 29 -25.66 37.72 -11.66
C ARG A 29 -24.96 38.57 -12.73
N GLU A 30 -23.71 38.94 -12.48
CA GLU A 30 -22.93 39.67 -13.47
C GLU A 30 -22.67 38.77 -14.67
N ASN A 31 -23.06 39.23 -15.86
CA ASN A 31 -22.81 38.49 -17.10
C ASN A 31 -21.39 38.81 -17.58
N CYS A 32 -20.48 37.86 -17.41
CA CYS A 32 -19.17 37.91 -18.04
C CYS A 32 -19.28 37.50 -19.51
N ASP A 33 -18.77 38.31 -20.43
CA ASP A 33 -18.75 37.96 -21.85
C ASP A 33 -17.72 36.86 -22.11
N ILE A 34 -18.17 35.72 -22.64
CA ILE A 34 -17.30 34.59 -22.98
C ILE A 34 -16.17 34.98 -23.93
N SER A 35 -16.38 35.98 -24.79
CA SER A 35 -15.36 36.45 -25.74
C SER A 35 -14.11 37.02 -25.04
N SER A 36 -14.26 37.47 -23.79
CA SER A 36 -13.16 37.93 -22.94
C SER A 36 -12.39 36.80 -22.27
N ILE A 37 -12.96 35.59 -22.18
CA ILE A 37 -12.38 34.43 -21.48
C ILE A 37 -11.80 33.43 -22.49
N VAL A 38 -12.47 33.21 -23.63
CA VAL A 38 -12.07 32.23 -24.64
C VAL A 38 -12.24 32.81 -26.04
N THR A 39 -11.22 32.66 -26.89
CA THR A 39 -11.30 33.06 -28.29
C THR A 39 -12.17 32.12 -29.12
N GLN A 40 -12.54 32.51 -30.34
CA GLN A 40 -13.29 31.63 -31.26
C GLN A 40 -12.57 30.31 -31.57
N ASN A 41 -11.24 30.30 -31.47
CA ASN A 41 -10.43 29.10 -31.71
C ASN A 41 -10.21 28.26 -30.44
N GLY A 42 -10.76 28.65 -29.29
CA GLY A 42 -10.61 27.92 -28.03
C GLY A 42 -9.41 28.29 -27.19
N GLU A 43 -8.70 29.37 -27.54
CA GLU A 43 -7.56 29.83 -26.74
C GLU A 43 -8.07 30.52 -25.47
N VAL A 44 -7.46 30.19 -24.33
CA VAL A 44 -7.84 30.72 -23.02
C VAL A 44 -7.17 32.09 -22.81
N CYS A 45 -7.99 33.11 -22.58
CA CYS A 45 -7.55 34.46 -22.24
C CYS A 45 -7.24 34.53 -20.74
N TRP A 46 -6.00 34.15 -20.37
CA TRP A 46 -5.60 34.05 -18.96
C TRP A 46 -5.72 35.35 -18.17
N THR A 47 -5.44 36.51 -18.78
CA THR A 47 -5.51 37.82 -18.11
C THR A 47 -6.86 38.05 -17.43
N THR A 48 -7.97 37.81 -18.14
CA THR A 48 -9.33 37.96 -17.60
C THR A 48 -9.58 37.06 -16.38
N ILE A 49 -9.03 35.84 -16.39
CA ILE A 49 -9.17 34.88 -15.29
C ILE A 49 -8.28 35.29 -14.10
N THR A 50 -7.03 35.67 -14.37
CA THR A 50 -6.06 36.04 -13.33
C THR A 50 -6.39 37.35 -12.65
N ASP A 51 -7.04 38.29 -13.35
CA ASP A 51 -7.49 39.57 -12.80
C ASP A 51 -8.62 39.40 -11.77
N CYS A 52 -9.26 38.23 -11.74
CA CYS A 52 -10.26 37.87 -10.72
C CYS A 52 -9.62 37.35 -9.42
N VAL A 53 -8.30 37.19 -9.36
CA VAL A 53 -7.61 36.73 -8.15
C VAL A 53 -7.23 37.93 -7.28
N VAL A 54 -7.66 37.89 -6.01
CA VAL A 54 -7.45 38.96 -5.03
C VAL A 54 -6.36 38.56 -4.06
N TYR A 55 -5.46 39.49 -3.76
CA TYR A 55 -4.38 39.31 -2.78
C TYR A 55 -4.70 40.12 -1.52
N THR A 56 -4.41 39.56 -0.35
CA THR A 56 -4.54 40.25 0.93
C THR A 56 -3.56 41.42 0.97
N GLU A 57 -4.02 42.60 1.37
CA GLU A 57 -3.12 43.69 1.73
C GLU A 57 -2.24 43.20 2.89
N SER A 58 -0.92 43.29 2.71
CA SER A 58 0.02 42.78 3.72
C SER A 58 -0.09 43.65 4.97
N ASP A 59 -0.72 43.13 6.03
CA ASP A 59 -0.62 43.72 7.36
C ASP A 59 0.85 43.62 7.80
N LYS A 60 1.59 44.70 7.55
CA LYS A 60 2.90 44.97 8.14
C LYS A 60 2.73 45.25 9.64
N HIS A 61 2.34 44.27 10.47
CA HIS A 61 2.76 44.13 11.87
C HIS A 61 1.94 43.06 12.62
N TYR A 62 2.65 42.30 13.44
CA TYR A 62 2.19 41.34 14.46
C TYR A 62 2.11 39.86 14.05
N VAL A 63 3.29 39.24 14.02
CA VAL A 63 3.46 37.81 14.29
C VAL A 63 3.21 37.61 15.78
N THR A 64 2.06 37.06 16.16
CA THR A 64 1.91 36.39 17.47
C THR A 64 1.97 34.89 17.25
N TYR A 65 2.82 34.27 18.08
CA TYR A 65 3.18 32.86 18.08
C TYR A 65 1.95 31.94 17.98
N PHE A 66 1.80 31.21 16.87
CA PHE A 66 1.42 29.79 16.78
C PHE A 66 1.26 29.39 15.31
N GLN A 67 2.38 29.25 14.58
CA GLN A 67 2.38 28.55 13.28
C GLN A 67 3.81 28.03 13.03
N GLN A 68 3.95 26.71 13.04
CA GLN A 68 5.21 26.04 12.80
C GLN A 68 5.45 25.97 11.28
N ARG A 69 6.53 26.64 10.84
CA ARG A 69 7.19 26.55 9.54
C ARG A 69 6.34 26.87 8.30
N GLU A 70 6.19 28.16 8.05
CA GLU A 70 5.88 28.70 6.72
C GLU A 70 7.16 29.39 6.20
N TYR A 71 7.67 28.91 5.06
CA TYR A 71 8.80 29.53 4.39
C TYR A 71 8.31 30.77 3.64
N LEU A 72 8.89 31.90 4.03
CA LEU A 72 9.08 33.19 3.36
C LEU A 72 8.51 33.41 1.94
N TYR A 73 7.80 34.53 1.79
CA TYR A 73 7.40 35.25 0.56
C TYR A 73 6.31 34.62 -0.33
N SER A 74 5.05 34.67 0.11
CA SER A 74 3.92 34.87 -0.80
C SER A 74 3.00 35.96 -0.24
N GLN A 75 2.56 36.89 -1.08
CA GLN A 75 1.41 37.73 -0.74
C GLN A 75 0.23 36.77 -0.50
N GLY A 76 -0.41 36.85 0.67
CA GLY A 76 -1.53 35.97 0.99
C GLY A 76 -2.64 36.13 -0.04
N LEU A 77 -3.25 35.03 -0.49
CA LEU A 77 -4.43 35.07 -1.36
C LEU A 77 -5.68 35.34 -0.52
N ASP A 78 -6.49 36.31 -0.92
CA ASP A 78 -7.87 36.42 -0.43
C ASP A 78 -8.73 35.42 -1.20
N TYR A 79 -8.82 34.20 -0.67
CA TYR A 79 -9.60 33.12 -1.27
C TYR A 79 -11.08 33.47 -1.41
N GLY A 80 -11.66 34.15 -0.41
CA GLY A 80 -13.08 34.51 -0.44
C GLY A 80 -13.36 35.55 -1.51
N GLY A 81 -12.56 36.62 -1.56
CA GLY A 81 -12.63 37.63 -2.61
C GLY A 81 -12.43 37.05 -4.00
N SER A 82 -11.43 36.17 -4.16
CA SER A 82 -11.14 35.51 -5.43
C SER A 82 -12.30 34.62 -5.91
N VAL A 83 -12.92 33.82 -5.02
CA VAL A 83 -14.08 32.97 -5.37
C VAL A 83 -15.27 33.81 -5.81
N ARG A 84 -15.54 34.96 -5.16
CA ARG A 84 -16.62 35.87 -5.58
C ARG A 84 -16.45 36.36 -7.01
N LEU A 85 -15.23 36.73 -7.40
CA LEU A 85 -14.94 37.26 -8.74
C LEU A 85 -14.82 36.16 -9.80
N LEU A 86 -14.28 34.99 -9.45
CA LEU A 86 -14.16 33.85 -10.36
C LEU A 86 -15.50 33.16 -10.63
N GLY A 87 -16.49 33.31 -9.75
CA GLY A 87 -17.79 32.67 -9.88
C GLY A 87 -18.56 33.01 -11.16
N PRO A 88 -18.75 34.30 -11.53
CA PRO A 88 -19.29 34.71 -12.82
C PRO A 88 -18.52 34.17 -14.03
N VAL A 89 -17.18 34.10 -13.94
CA VAL A 89 -16.33 33.49 -14.98
C VAL A 89 -16.63 31.99 -15.12
N CYS A 90 -16.74 31.26 -14.02
CA CYS A 90 -17.13 29.84 -14.03
C CYS A 90 -18.51 29.63 -14.68
N GLN A 91 -19.46 30.52 -14.40
CA GLN A 91 -20.79 30.48 -14.99
C GLN A 91 -20.76 30.71 -16.51
N ALA A 92 -20.01 31.71 -16.99
CA ALA A 92 -19.86 31.98 -18.42
C ALA A 92 -19.20 30.79 -19.16
N VAL A 93 -18.14 30.21 -18.57
CA VAL A 93 -17.47 29.02 -19.11
C VAL A 93 -18.41 27.82 -19.16
N HIS A 94 -19.20 27.60 -18.11
CA HIS A 94 -20.18 26.52 -18.09
C HIS A 94 -21.21 26.66 -19.22
N LEU A 95 -21.82 27.84 -19.38
CA LEU A 95 -22.77 28.11 -20.45
C LEU A 95 -22.15 27.92 -21.84
N HIS A 96 -20.91 28.35 -22.01
CA HIS A 96 -20.16 28.15 -23.25
C HIS A 96 -19.97 26.67 -23.56
N LEU A 97 -19.40 25.89 -22.62
CA LEU A 97 -19.18 24.46 -22.85
C LEU A 97 -20.51 23.73 -23.11
N SER A 98 -21.57 24.04 -22.36
CA SER A 98 -22.90 23.46 -22.59
C SER A 98 -23.51 23.81 -23.95
N SER A 99 -23.07 24.90 -24.60
CA SER A 99 -23.53 25.28 -25.94
C SER A 99 -22.85 24.51 -27.07
N LEU A 100 -21.73 23.82 -26.79
CA LEU A 100 -20.96 23.11 -27.80
C LEU A 100 -21.53 21.71 -28.03
N THR A 101 -21.41 21.21 -29.25
CA THR A 101 -21.50 19.78 -29.52
C THR A 101 -20.19 19.09 -29.15
N LYS A 102 -20.24 17.76 -28.91
CA LYS A 102 -19.04 16.97 -28.63
C LYS A 102 -17.93 17.14 -29.69
N GLY A 103 -18.30 17.12 -30.98
CA GLY A 103 -17.35 17.34 -32.07
C GLY A 103 -16.74 18.75 -32.07
N GLN A 104 -17.52 19.78 -31.72
CA GLN A 104 -16.99 21.15 -31.58
C GLN A 104 -16.04 21.26 -30.38
N PHE A 105 -16.39 20.64 -29.25
CA PHE A 105 -15.54 20.58 -28.07
C PHE A 105 -14.19 19.91 -28.38
N GLU A 106 -14.23 18.73 -28.99
CA GLU A 106 -13.03 17.97 -29.37
C GLU A 106 -12.16 18.76 -30.37
N THR A 107 -12.77 19.33 -31.41
CA THR A 107 -12.04 20.15 -32.40
C THR A 107 -11.33 21.33 -31.75
N ARG A 108 -11.98 21.97 -30.76
CA ARG A 108 -11.49 23.20 -30.13
C ARG A 108 -10.46 22.93 -29.01
N TYR A 109 -10.63 21.88 -28.21
CA TYR A 109 -9.85 21.70 -26.97
C TYR A 109 -8.97 20.44 -26.93
N SER A 110 -9.16 19.44 -27.80
CA SER A 110 -8.42 18.16 -27.72
C SER A 110 -6.90 18.33 -27.73
N SER A 111 -6.39 19.28 -28.52
CA SER A 111 -4.95 19.59 -28.55
C SER A 111 -4.41 20.15 -27.22
N GLY A 112 -5.26 20.83 -26.45
CA GLY A 112 -4.94 21.38 -25.12
C GLY A 112 -4.93 20.34 -24.01
N PHE A 113 -5.39 19.11 -24.25
CA PHE A 113 -5.37 18.03 -23.25
C PHE A 113 -4.24 17.02 -23.43
N GLN A 114 -3.52 17.06 -24.56
CA GLN A 114 -2.49 16.07 -24.89
C GLN A 114 -1.38 15.98 -23.84
N TRP A 115 -1.04 17.10 -23.21
CA TRP A 115 -0.02 17.17 -22.16
C TRP A 115 -0.37 16.42 -20.87
N THR A 116 -1.60 15.96 -20.71
CA THR A 116 -2.03 15.21 -19.52
C THR A 116 -1.64 13.74 -19.57
N GLY A 117 -1.27 13.24 -20.76
CA GLY A 117 -1.03 11.82 -21.01
C GLY A 117 -2.31 10.96 -21.07
N VAL A 118 -3.50 11.52 -20.79
CA VAL A 118 -4.81 10.85 -20.86
C VAL A 118 -5.91 11.77 -21.44
N PRO A 119 -5.75 12.33 -22.64
CA PRO A 119 -6.70 13.29 -23.22
C PRO A 119 -8.11 12.70 -23.47
N GLU A 120 -8.25 11.38 -23.50
CA GLU A 120 -9.49 10.62 -23.72
C GLU A 120 -10.48 10.78 -22.56
N LEU A 121 -9.99 11.20 -21.40
CA LEU A 121 -10.79 11.42 -20.21
C LEU A 121 -11.71 12.65 -20.34
N PHE A 122 -11.30 13.68 -21.09
CA PHE A 122 -12.02 14.96 -21.16
C PHE A 122 -13.33 14.90 -21.96
N PRO A 123 -13.42 14.17 -23.10
CA PRO A 123 -14.70 13.92 -23.75
C PRO A 123 -15.73 13.22 -22.83
N GLU A 124 -15.30 12.30 -21.97
CA GLU A 124 -16.19 11.64 -20.98
C GLU A 124 -16.73 12.66 -19.96
N MET A 125 -15.87 13.55 -19.47
CA MET A 125 -16.27 14.61 -18.53
C MET A 125 -17.20 15.64 -19.19
N PHE A 126 -17.00 15.92 -20.47
CA PHE A 126 -17.90 16.76 -21.26
C PHE A 126 -19.30 16.13 -21.39
N ASP A 127 -19.36 14.83 -21.68
CA ASP A 127 -20.63 14.08 -21.71
C ASP A 127 -21.31 14.10 -20.32
N ALA A 128 -20.54 13.97 -19.24
CA ALA A 128 -21.04 14.08 -17.87
C ALA A 128 -21.65 15.47 -17.58
N LEU A 129 -21.04 16.55 -18.05
CA LEU A 129 -21.59 17.91 -17.96
C LEU A 129 -22.94 18.03 -18.70
N GLY A 130 -23.07 17.40 -19.86
CA GLY A 130 -24.33 17.37 -20.62
C GLY A 130 -25.44 16.56 -19.95
N SER A 131 -25.09 15.51 -19.19
CA SER A 131 -26.05 14.68 -18.46
C SER A 131 -26.70 15.38 -17.25
N LEU A 132 -26.06 16.44 -16.74
CA LEU A 132 -26.41 17.15 -15.50
C LEU A 132 -26.57 16.26 -14.26
N GLN A 133 -26.06 15.02 -14.29
CA GLN A 133 -26.07 14.13 -13.12
C GLN A 133 -24.99 14.59 -12.12
N SER A 134 -25.40 15.10 -10.96
CA SER A 134 -24.52 15.69 -9.94
C SER A 134 -23.37 14.77 -9.49
N LEU A 135 -23.62 13.46 -9.44
CA LEU A 135 -22.62 12.44 -9.09
C LEU A 135 -21.59 12.23 -10.19
N ALA A 136 -22.00 12.33 -11.46
CA ALA A 136 -21.09 12.25 -12.61
C ALA A 136 -20.13 13.45 -12.62
N ILE A 137 -20.60 14.64 -12.18
CA ILE A 137 -19.76 15.83 -11.99
C ILE A 137 -18.72 15.60 -10.88
N SER A 138 -19.16 15.09 -9.73
CA SER A 138 -18.26 14.82 -8.60
C SER A 138 -17.17 13.81 -8.97
N LEU A 139 -17.56 12.72 -9.64
CA LEU A 139 -16.63 11.71 -10.15
C LEU A 139 -15.69 12.28 -11.21
N SER A 140 -16.21 13.10 -12.13
CA SER A 140 -15.40 13.79 -13.14
C SER A 140 -14.36 14.68 -12.49
N LEU A 141 -14.72 15.47 -11.48
CA LEU A 141 -13.74 16.30 -10.77
C LEU A 141 -12.69 15.47 -10.04
N MET A 142 -13.05 14.35 -9.39
CA MET A 142 -12.06 13.46 -8.76
C MET A 142 -11.05 12.91 -9.78
N LYS A 143 -11.54 12.45 -10.95
CA LYS A 143 -10.69 11.99 -12.06
C LYS A 143 -9.81 13.12 -12.60
N LEU A 144 -10.39 14.31 -12.78
CA LEU A 144 -9.71 15.49 -13.31
C LEU A 144 -8.57 15.93 -12.38
N THR A 145 -8.83 16.07 -11.08
CA THR A 145 -7.80 16.52 -10.14
C THR A 145 -6.65 15.53 -10.03
N SER A 146 -6.92 14.23 -10.12
CA SER A 146 -5.89 13.18 -10.09
C SER A 146 -5.04 13.19 -11.36
N CYS A 147 -5.69 13.34 -12.51
CA CYS A 147 -5.03 13.52 -13.81
C CYS A 147 -4.17 14.78 -13.82
N LEU A 148 -4.71 15.91 -13.35
CA LEU A 148 -4.01 17.18 -13.28
C LEU A 148 -2.81 17.13 -12.34
N GLU A 149 -2.96 16.54 -11.16
CA GLU A 149 -1.87 16.35 -10.20
C GLU A 149 -0.69 15.57 -10.81
N ARG A 150 -0.99 14.46 -11.49
CA ARG A 150 0.04 13.68 -12.21
C ARG A 150 0.70 14.48 -13.32
N ALA A 151 -0.09 15.17 -14.14
CA ALA A 151 0.41 15.91 -15.29
C ALA A 151 1.26 17.12 -14.85
N LEU A 152 0.86 17.84 -13.81
CA LEU A 152 1.65 18.93 -13.22
C LEU A 152 2.97 18.41 -12.67
N ALA A 153 2.98 17.22 -12.05
CA ALA A 153 4.21 16.61 -11.58
C ALA A 153 5.15 16.19 -12.73
N ASP A 154 4.62 15.77 -13.90
CA ASP A 154 5.44 15.55 -15.10
C ASP A 154 6.06 16.86 -15.60
N VAL A 155 5.30 17.98 -15.56
CA VAL A 155 5.80 19.31 -15.94
C VAL A 155 6.84 19.82 -14.94
N TYR A 156 6.64 19.62 -13.65
CA TYR A 156 7.60 19.97 -12.61
C TYR A 156 8.97 19.34 -12.88
N LEU A 157 8.99 18.07 -13.31
CA LEU A 157 10.22 17.32 -13.61
C LEU A 157 10.98 17.80 -14.86
N LEU A 158 10.44 18.77 -15.61
CA LEU A 158 11.21 19.48 -16.64
C LEU A 158 12.34 20.32 -16.03
N ILE A 159 12.15 20.81 -14.80
CA ILE A 159 13.05 21.75 -14.13
C ILE A 159 13.57 21.14 -12.82
N GLY A 160 12.66 20.62 -11.99
CA GLY A 160 12.96 20.05 -10.68
C GLY A 160 13.49 18.61 -10.75
N LYS A 161 14.02 18.13 -9.61
CA LYS A 161 14.56 16.76 -9.49
C LYS A 161 13.69 15.85 -8.61
N GLU A 162 13.20 16.38 -7.50
CA GLU A 162 12.34 15.64 -6.56
C GLU A 162 10.99 16.33 -6.51
N CYS A 163 9.95 15.65 -6.99
CA CYS A 163 8.60 16.21 -7.06
C CYS A 163 7.98 16.27 -5.65
N PRO A 164 7.37 17.40 -5.24
CA PRO A 164 6.64 17.49 -3.99
C PRO A 164 5.56 16.43 -3.86
N PHE A 165 5.41 15.86 -2.67
CA PHE A 165 4.42 14.79 -2.42
C PHE A 165 2.98 15.33 -2.35
N LEU A 166 2.78 16.54 -1.83
CA LEU A 166 1.45 17.15 -1.67
C LEU A 166 1.12 18.05 -2.87
N LEU A 167 -0.07 17.89 -3.45
CA LEU A 167 -0.57 18.75 -4.54
C LEU A 167 -0.46 20.24 -4.23
N ARG A 168 -0.77 20.65 -2.99
CA ARG A 168 -0.65 22.05 -2.56
C ARG A 168 0.78 22.57 -2.72
N ASP A 169 1.76 21.77 -2.32
CA ASP A 169 3.18 22.15 -2.36
C ASP A 169 3.70 22.12 -3.81
N LEU A 170 3.19 21.18 -4.63
CA LEU A 170 3.44 21.14 -6.07
C LEU A 170 2.91 22.41 -6.76
N ILE A 171 1.66 22.80 -6.52
CA ILE A 171 1.05 24.02 -7.12
C ILE A 171 1.75 25.30 -6.63
N ALA A 172 2.31 25.28 -5.43
CA ALA A 172 3.06 26.40 -4.87
C ALA A 172 4.52 26.49 -5.33
N SER A 173 4.99 25.54 -6.14
CA SER A 173 6.41 25.46 -6.51
C SER A 173 6.81 26.53 -7.54
N GLU A 174 8.05 27.02 -7.42
CA GLU A 174 8.62 27.99 -8.36
C GLU A 174 8.77 27.40 -9.76
N GLU A 175 9.04 26.09 -9.87
CA GLU A 175 9.19 25.37 -11.12
C GLU A 175 7.92 25.45 -11.97
N LEU A 176 6.75 25.23 -11.37
CA LEU A 176 5.48 25.36 -12.10
C LEU A 176 5.16 26.83 -12.40
N SER A 177 5.44 27.74 -11.47
CA SER A 177 5.28 29.18 -11.71
C SER A 177 6.18 29.68 -12.84
N GLN A 178 7.36 29.09 -13.05
CA GLN A 178 8.25 29.43 -14.17
C GLN A 178 7.67 28.99 -15.52
N VAL A 179 6.92 27.88 -15.54
CA VAL A 179 6.32 27.34 -16.78
C VAL A 179 5.00 28.03 -17.10
N PHE A 180 4.10 28.13 -16.12
CA PHE A 180 2.72 28.59 -16.31
C PHE A 180 2.49 30.05 -15.92
N GLY A 181 3.38 30.64 -15.12
CA GLY A 181 3.22 31.96 -14.52
C GLY A 181 2.58 31.90 -13.14
N GLN A 182 3.05 32.75 -12.23
CA GLN A 182 2.60 32.78 -10.83
C GLN A 182 1.09 33.02 -10.69
N SER A 183 0.55 33.98 -11.45
CA SER A 183 -0.89 34.32 -11.40
C SER A 183 -1.79 33.16 -11.84
N VAL A 184 -1.36 32.36 -12.82
CA VAL A 184 -2.06 31.16 -13.27
C VAL A 184 -2.06 30.08 -12.18
N MET A 185 -0.91 29.88 -11.53
CA MET A 185 -0.81 28.95 -10.41
C MET A 185 -1.66 29.39 -9.22
N ASP A 186 -1.78 30.70 -8.98
CA ASP A 186 -2.63 31.26 -7.94
C ASP A 186 -4.12 31.02 -8.20
N VAL A 187 -4.58 31.05 -9.46
CA VAL A 187 -5.92 30.57 -9.82
C VAL A 187 -6.12 29.11 -9.40
N LEU A 188 -5.17 28.21 -9.72
CA LEU A 188 -5.28 26.80 -9.32
C LEU A 188 -5.30 26.62 -7.79
N LYS A 189 -4.55 27.44 -7.03
CA LYS A 189 -4.57 27.41 -5.56
C LYS A 189 -5.97 27.68 -5.00
N VAL A 190 -6.75 28.55 -5.64
CA VAL A 190 -8.15 28.86 -5.24
C VAL A 190 -9.05 27.63 -5.40
N PHE A 191 -8.91 26.86 -6.48
CA PHE A 191 -9.78 25.70 -6.77
C PHE A 191 -9.40 24.43 -6.01
N VAL A 192 -8.12 24.05 -5.99
CA VAL A 192 -7.70 22.70 -5.55
C VAL A 192 -6.55 22.69 -4.53
N GLY A 193 -5.95 23.84 -4.21
CA GLY A 193 -4.73 23.90 -3.40
C GLY A 193 -4.96 24.05 -1.90
N SER A 194 -5.62 25.14 -1.47
CA SER A 194 -5.67 25.55 -0.06
C SER A 194 -6.98 25.17 0.64
N PRO A 195 -6.95 24.75 1.92
CA PRO A 195 -8.16 24.54 2.72
C PRO A 195 -8.97 25.82 2.97
N CYS A 196 -8.36 27.00 2.79
CA CYS A 196 -9.05 28.29 2.84
C CYS A 196 -9.75 28.66 1.53
N GLY A 197 -9.44 27.95 0.43
CA GLY A 197 -10.12 28.08 -0.87
C GLY A 197 -11.23 27.04 -1.04
N LEU A 198 -11.59 26.73 -2.29
CA LEU A 198 -12.62 25.73 -2.58
C LEU A 198 -12.18 24.31 -2.18
N ASN A 199 -10.88 24.03 -2.25
CA ASN A 199 -10.26 22.75 -1.87
C ASN A 199 -10.97 21.53 -2.49
N LEU A 200 -11.45 21.65 -3.74
CA LEU A 200 -12.37 20.69 -4.36
C LEU A 200 -11.79 19.27 -4.37
N ARG A 201 -10.47 19.14 -4.61
CA ARG A 201 -9.76 17.87 -4.58
C ARG A 201 -9.97 17.15 -3.26
N ASN A 202 -9.65 17.78 -2.13
CA ASN A 202 -9.70 17.11 -0.83
C ASN A 202 -11.14 16.93 -0.34
N VAL A 203 -12.03 17.90 -0.57
CA VAL A 203 -13.45 17.79 -0.19
C VAL A 203 -14.11 16.58 -0.86
N LEU A 204 -13.81 16.34 -2.15
CA LEU A 204 -14.34 15.20 -2.89
C LEU A 204 -13.66 13.87 -2.53
N TRP A 205 -12.32 13.81 -2.57
CA TRP A 205 -11.59 12.55 -2.33
C TRP A 205 -11.70 12.03 -0.89
N HIS A 206 -12.09 12.89 0.05
CA HIS A 206 -12.41 12.50 1.44
C HIS A 206 -13.92 12.34 1.70
N GLY A 207 -14.76 12.52 0.70
CA GLY A 207 -16.20 12.20 0.77
C GLY A 207 -17.03 13.14 1.63
N PHE A 208 -16.63 14.40 1.71
CA PHE A 208 -17.38 15.41 2.46
C PHE A 208 -18.51 16.03 1.65
N ALA A 209 -18.36 16.15 0.33
CA ALA A 209 -19.41 16.67 -0.53
C ALA A 209 -20.52 15.63 -0.73
N ALA A 210 -21.73 16.01 -0.34
CA ALA A 210 -22.95 15.30 -0.66
C ALA A 210 -23.34 15.51 -2.14
N PRO A 211 -24.23 14.67 -2.69
CA PRO A 211 -24.75 14.87 -4.03
C PRO A 211 -25.32 16.29 -4.18
N GLU A 212 -25.10 16.91 -5.34
CA GLU A 212 -25.54 18.28 -5.69
C GLU A 212 -24.80 19.44 -4.99
N GLU A 213 -23.98 19.18 -3.97
CA GLU A 213 -23.25 20.26 -3.29
C GLU A 213 -22.13 20.88 -4.12
N ILE A 214 -21.60 20.16 -5.10
CA ILE A 214 -20.57 20.68 -6.02
C ILE A 214 -21.24 21.25 -7.28
N PRO A 215 -21.15 22.57 -7.50
CA PRO A 215 -21.67 23.20 -8.71
C PRO A 215 -20.96 22.69 -9.99
N PRO A 216 -21.70 22.31 -11.05
CA PRO A 216 -21.12 21.86 -12.33
C PRO A 216 -20.18 22.88 -12.98
N LYS A 217 -20.37 24.17 -12.66
CA LYS A 217 -19.57 25.28 -13.15
C LYS A 217 -18.10 25.13 -12.80
N TYR A 218 -17.78 24.57 -11.63
CA TYR A 218 -16.39 24.30 -11.25
C TYR A 218 -15.76 23.19 -12.10
N CYS A 219 -16.52 22.15 -12.46
CA CYS A 219 -16.03 21.12 -13.38
C CYS A 219 -15.77 21.70 -14.78
N SER A 220 -16.69 22.52 -15.30
CA SER A 220 -16.49 23.22 -16.58
C SER A 220 -15.26 24.13 -16.56
N MET A 221 -15.08 24.90 -15.48
CA MET A 221 -13.91 25.75 -15.32
C MET A 221 -12.62 24.94 -15.25
N MET A 222 -12.58 23.86 -14.47
CA MET A 222 -11.39 23.01 -14.36
C MET A 222 -11.00 22.36 -15.69
N ILE A 223 -11.97 21.92 -16.51
CA ILE A 223 -11.72 21.42 -17.87
C ILE A 223 -11.05 22.52 -18.72
N LEU A 224 -11.60 23.75 -18.69
CA LEU A 224 -11.04 24.87 -19.46
C LEU A 224 -9.62 25.23 -18.97
N LEU A 225 -9.41 25.29 -17.65
CA LEU A 225 -8.10 25.56 -17.06
C LEU A 225 -7.06 24.51 -17.48
N THR A 226 -7.43 23.23 -17.49
CA THR A 226 -6.52 22.16 -17.96
C THR A 226 -6.15 22.32 -19.43
N ALA A 227 -7.10 22.69 -20.30
CA ALA A 227 -6.81 23.00 -21.71
C ALA A 227 -5.89 24.22 -21.84
N GLY A 228 -6.16 25.29 -21.08
CA GLY A 228 -5.37 26.51 -21.08
C GLY A 228 -3.95 26.31 -20.60
N LEU A 229 -3.73 25.44 -19.59
CA LEU A 229 -2.39 25.07 -19.13
C LEU A 229 -1.63 24.35 -20.26
N GLY A 230 -2.29 23.46 -20.98
CA GLY A 230 -1.70 22.80 -22.15
C GLY A 230 -1.28 23.77 -23.25
N GLN A 231 -2.06 24.83 -23.46
CA GLN A 231 -1.72 25.91 -24.41
C GLN A 231 -0.46 26.68 -23.97
N LEU A 232 -0.36 27.04 -22.68
CA LEU A 232 0.83 27.71 -22.13
C LEU A 232 2.07 26.81 -22.20
N LEU A 233 1.94 25.55 -21.79
CA LEU A 233 3.03 24.57 -21.82
C LEU A 233 3.56 24.37 -23.23
N LYS A 234 2.67 24.28 -24.23
CA LYS A 234 3.07 24.16 -25.64
C LYS A 234 3.97 25.33 -26.05
N GLY A 235 3.63 26.56 -25.66
CA GLY A 235 4.47 27.74 -25.91
C GLY A 235 5.83 27.64 -25.20
N TYR A 236 5.84 27.25 -23.93
CA TYR A 236 7.07 27.07 -23.15
C TYR A 236 8.01 26.02 -23.75
N LEU A 237 7.49 24.84 -24.13
CA LEU A 237 8.27 23.76 -24.73
C LEU A 237 8.85 24.18 -26.09
N GLN A 238 8.11 24.95 -26.89
CA GLN A 238 8.61 25.49 -28.16
C GLN A 238 9.78 26.46 -27.96
N GLN A 239 9.72 27.29 -26.92
CA GLN A 239 10.77 28.27 -26.61
C GLN A 239 12.02 27.62 -26.02
N THR A 240 11.84 26.67 -25.11
CA THR A 240 12.95 26.01 -24.37
C THR A 240 13.52 24.80 -25.10
N LYS A 241 12.80 24.25 -26.08
CA LYS A 241 13.11 22.98 -26.77
C LYS A 241 13.15 21.76 -25.84
N PHE A 242 12.54 21.85 -24.67
CA PHE A 242 12.34 20.70 -23.80
C PHE A 242 11.31 19.73 -24.37
N THR A 243 11.39 18.47 -23.94
CA THR A 243 10.42 17.43 -24.27
C THR A 243 9.76 16.96 -22.99
N LEU A 244 8.43 17.03 -22.94
CA LEU A 244 7.66 16.49 -21.82
C LEU A 244 7.70 14.96 -21.88
N ALA A 245 8.12 14.33 -20.78
CA ALA A 245 8.10 12.89 -20.61
C ALA A 245 7.04 12.50 -19.58
N HIS A 246 6.15 11.59 -19.97
CA HIS A 246 5.16 11.05 -19.05
C HIS A 246 5.76 9.91 -18.23
N ARG A 247 5.57 9.96 -16.92
CA ARG A 247 5.90 8.82 -16.06
C ARG A 247 5.02 7.62 -16.47
N PRO A 248 5.50 6.38 -16.34
CA PRO A 248 4.67 5.20 -16.59
C PRO A 248 3.58 5.07 -15.51
N PHE A 249 2.46 4.43 -15.84
CA PHE A 249 1.46 4.04 -14.84
C PHE A 249 1.99 2.88 -13.99
N ILE A 250 1.52 2.82 -12.74
CA ILE A 250 1.85 1.74 -11.82
C ILE A 250 0.91 0.57 -12.07
N THR A 251 1.49 -0.60 -12.32
CA THR A 251 0.75 -1.87 -12.33
C THR A 251 0.57 -2.35 -10.89
N LEU A 252 -0.65 -2.78 -10.53
CA LEU A 252 -0.94 -3.40 -9.25
C LEU A 252 -0.34 -4.82 -9.19
N THR A 253 0.93 -4.91 -8.83
CA THR A 253 1.64 -6.17 -8.63
C THR A 253 1.10 -6.92 -7.41
N SER A 254 1.15 -8.26 -7.44
CA SER A 254 0.76 -9.13 -6.31
C SER A 254 -0.73 -9.12 -5.97
N LEU A 255 -1.59 -8.63 -6.86
CA LEU A 255 -3.04 -8.67 -6.63
C LEU A 255 -3.57 -10.11 -6.49
N GLU A 256 -2.94 -11.08 -7.16
CA GLU A 256 -3.26 -12.51 -7.04
C GLU A 256 -3.27 -13.00 -5.58
N ASP A 257 -2.32 -12.51 -4.78
CA ASP A 257 -2.29 -12.85 -3.36
C ASP A 257 -3.47 -12.24 -2.61
N LEU A 258 -4.09 -11.16 -3.09
CA LEU A 258 -5.18 -10.46 -2.41
C LEU A 258 -6.58 -10.89 -2.86
N ILE A 259 -6.69 -11.80 -3.84
CA ILE A 259 -7.97 -12.34 -4.29
C ILE A 259 -8.43 -13.38 -3.28
N VAL A 260 -9.25 -12.97 -2.31
CA VAL A 260 -9.78 -13.85 -1.24
C VAL A 260 -11.28 -13.99 -1.34
N PHE A 261 -11.98 -12.88 -1.59
CA PHE A 261 -13.41 -12.89 -1.80
C PHE A 261 -13.74 -13.50 -3.16
N PRO A 262 -14.78 -14.34 -3.24
CA PRO A 262 -15.33 -14.79 -4.51
C PRO A 262 -15.84 -13.61 -5.35
N ASP A 263 -16.04 -13.86 -6.64
CA ASP A 263 -16.66 -12.88 -7.54
C ASP A 263 -18.06 -12.50 -7.06
N VAL A 264 -18.34 -11.20 -7.06
CA VAL A 264 -19.62 -10.61 -6.71
C VAL A 264 -20.62 -10.92 -7.82
N THR A 265 -21.51 -11.87 -7.57
CA THR A 265 -22.53 -12.34 -8.52
C THR A 265 -23.73 -11.40 -8.59
N TYR A 266 -24.60 -11.59 -9.60
CA TYR A 266 -25.86 -10.84 -9.70
C TYR A 266 -26.76 -11.01 -8.46
N GLU A 267 -26.78 -12.21 -7.86
CA GLU A 267 -27.51 -12.45 -6.62
C GLU A 267 -26.96 -11.60 -5.46
N VAL A 268 -25.62 -11.54 -5.31
CA VAL A 268 -24.97 -10.71 -4.30
C VAL A 268 -25.27 -9.24 -4.52
N LEU A 269 -25.22 -8.76 -5.77
CA LEU A 269 -25.55 -7.37 -6.12
C LEU A 269 -26.99 -7.01 -5.75
N SER A 270 -27.96 -7.91 -5.99
CA SER A 270 -29.36 -7.68 -5.62
C SER A 270 -29.55 -7.52 -4.11
N VAL A 271 -28.89 -8.36 -3.31
CA VAL A 271 -28.96 -8.26 -1.84
C VAL A 271 -28.27 -6.98 -1.36
N LEU A 272 -27.13 -6.63 -1.96
CA LEU A 272 -26.39 -5.41 -1.63
C LEU A 272 -27.24 -4.15 -1.83
N GLU A 273 -28.03 -4.07 -2.91
CA GLU A 273 -28.95 -2.94 -3.14
C GLU A 273 -29.99 -2.77 -2.02
N GLU A 274 -30.48 -3.86 -1.46
CA GLU A 274 -31.40 -3.83 -0.31
C GLU A 274 -30.66 -3.41 0.97
N VAL A 275 -29.49 -4.00 1.21
CA VAL A 275 -28.68 -3.74 2.40
C VAL A 275 -28.20 -2.30 2.48
N MET A 276 -27.83 -1.69 1.35
CA MET A 276 -27.44 -0.27 1.28
C MET A 276 -28.53 0.66 1.82
N LYS A 277 -29.80 0.37 1.54
CA LYS A 277 -30.94 1.19 1.99
C LYS A 277 -31.25 1.03 3.48
N LYS A 278 -30.74 -0.03 4.11
CA LYS A 278 -31.03 -0.39 5.51
C LYS A 278 -29.84 -0.15 6.44
N SER A 279 -28.62 -0.18 5.92
CA SER A 279 -27.40 -0.10 6.71
C SER A 279 -27.21 1.28 7.33
N THR A 280 -27.03 1.34 8.65
CA THR A 280 -26.73 2.59 9.35
C THR A 280 -25.30 3.09 9.13
N PHE A 281 -24.44 2.28 8.47
CA PHE A 281 -23.10 2.69 8.05
C PHE A 281 -23.16 3.83 7.03
N ILE A 282 -24.12 3.77 6.10
CA ILE A 282 -24.29 4.77 5.05
C ILE A 282 -24.97 6.00 5.65
N ILE A 283 -24.37 7.17 5.45
CA ILE A 283 -25.05 8.44 5.72
C ILE A 283 -26.12 8.61 4.64
N LYS A 284 -27.38 8.82 5.04
CA LYS A 284 -28.53 8.82 4.11
C LYS A 284 -28.34 9.70 2.88
N ILE A 285 -27.78 10.91 3.05
CA ILE A 285 -27.53 11.83 1.95
C ILE A 285 -26.47 11.32 0.96
N MET A 286 -25.59 10.42 1.40
CA MET A 286 -24.52 9.84 0.58
C MET A 286 -24.92 8.55 -0.13
N LEU A 287 -26.10 7.99 0.14
CA LEU A 287 -26.61 6.77 -0.51
C LEU A 287 -26.50 6.79 -2.05
N PRO A 288 -26.75 7.92 -2.75
CA PRO A 288 -26.65 7.94 -4.21
C PRO A 288 -25.25 7.60 -4.75
N TYR A 289 -24.16 7.92 -4.01
CA TYR A 289 -22.81 7.51 -4.42
C TYR A 289 -22.65 5.99 -4.44
N TRP A 290 -23.25 5.29 -3.48
CA TRP A 290 -23.21 3.82 -3.43
C TRP A 290 -23.98 3.20 -4.58
N GLU A 291 -25.14 3.76 -4.94
CA GLU A 291 -25.96 3.29 -6.07
C GLU A 291 -25.19 3.43 -7.39
N VAL A 292 -24.53 4.56 -7.59
CA VAL A 292 -23.68 4.78 -8.78
C VAL A 292 -22.44 3.89 -8.77
N ALA A 293 -21.84 3.61 -7.60
CA ALA A 293 -20.74 2.66 -7.50
C ALA A 293 -21.13 1.26 -7.97
N LEU A 294 -22.33 0.78 -7.59
CA LEU A 294 -22.88 -0.49 -8.07
C LEU A 294 -23.17 -0.48 -9.57
N LEU A 295 -23.76 0.62 -10.08
CA LEU A 295 -24.01 0.77 -11.50
C LEU A 295 -22.71 0.69 -12.31
N ASN A 296 -21.67 1.38 -11.85
CA ASN A 296 -20.35 1.34 -12.48
C ASN A 296 -19.73 -0.06 -12.47
N PHE A 297 -19.87 -0.81 -11.38
CA PHE A 297 -19.43 -2.20 -11.34
C PHE A 297 -20.16 -3.06 -12.39
N LYS A 298 -21.49 -2.93 -12.47
CA LYS A 298 -22.32 -3.65 -13.46
C LYS A 298 -22.00 -3.27 -14.90
N SER A 299 -21.62 -2.02 -15.14
CA SER A 299 -21.21 -1.51 -16.46
C SER A 299 -19.72 -1.71 -16.76
N HIS A 300 -19.01 -2.55 -15.98
CA HIS A 300 -17.58 -2.83 -16.15
C HIS A 300 -16.66 -1.60 -16.02
N ARG A 301 -17.13 -0.51 -15.40
CA ARG A 301 -16.34 0.67 -15.05
C ARG A 301 -15.72 0.50 -13.67
N PHE A 302 -14.75 -0.42 -13.58
CA PHE A 302 -14.19 -0.86 -12.31
C PHE A 302 -13.43 0.23 -11.55
N ALA A 303 -12.69 1.10 -12.25
CA ALA A 303 -12.03 2.25 -11.63
C ALA A 303 -13.03 3.23 -11.00
N ASP A 304 -14.08 3.59 -11.74
CA ASP A 304 -15.12 4.50 -11.25
C ASP A 304 -15.84 3.90 -10.03
N CYS A 305 -16.11 2.59 -10.03
CA CYS A 305 -16.65 1.88 -8.87
C CYS A 305 -15.70 1.99 -7.66
N ALA A 306 -14.41 1.67 -7.85
CA ALA A 306 -13.41 1.70 -6.78
C ALA A 306 -13.24 3.10 -6.18
N ILE A 307 -13.15 4.14 -7.01
CA ILE A 307 -13.05 5.54 -6.57
C ILE A 307 -14.21 5.89 -5.65
N LEU A 308 -15.45 5.62 -6.08
CA LEU A 308 -16.63 5.93 -5.30
C LEU A 308 -16.69 5.12 -4.00
N LEU A 309 -16.39 3.82 -4.04
CA LEU A 309 -16.37 2.97 -2.84
C LEU A 309 -15.33 3.43 -1.81
N LEU A 310 -14.12 3.79 -2.24
CA LEU A 310 -13.05 4.23 -1.32
C LEU A 310 -13.46 5.50 -0.57
N VAL A 311 -14.02 6.48 -1.29
CA VAL A 311 -14.52 7.74 -0.73
C VAL A 311 -15.67 7.47 0.27
N GLN A 312 -16.57 6.56 -0.09
CA GLN A 312 -17.73 6.22 0.74
C GLN A 312 -17.37 5.35 1.95
N LEU A 313 -16.37 4.47 1.84
CA LEU A 313 -15.81 3.74 2.96
C LEU A 313 -15.17 4.70 3.97
N GLU A 314 -14.42 5.70 3.52
CA GLU A 314 -13.84 6.71 4.41
C GLU A 314 -14.94 7.45 5.17
N THR A 315 -16.00 7.86 4.46
CA THR A 315 -17.15 8.57 5.04
C THR A 315 -17.89 7.73 6.08
N GLY A 316 -18.22 6.47 5.77
CA GLY A 316 -18.89 5.58 6.70
C GLY A 316 -18.02 5.23 7.91
N LEU A 317 -16.73 4.95 7.70
CA LEU A 317 -15.79 4.68 8.78
C LEU A 317 -15.55 5.91 9.66
N ARG A 318 -15.53 7.14 9.10
CA ARG A 318 -15.47 8.39 9.86
C ARG A 318 -16.67 8.55 10.79
N LYS A 319 -17.88 8.22 10.31
CA LYS A 319 -19.09 8.20 11.15
C LYS A 319 -18.96 7.21 12.30
N VAL A 320 -18.55 5.98 12.02
CA VAL A 320 -18.39 4.95 13.06
C VAL A 320 -17.30 5.38 14.04
N PHE A 321 -16.15 5.85 13.55
CA PHE A 321 -15.05 6.40 14.34
C PHE A 321 -15.51 7.47 15.32
N ALA A 322 -16.25 8.47 14.83
CA ALA A 322 -16.74 9.56 15.67
C ALA A 322 -17.73 9.04 16.73
N THR A 323 -18.57 8.07 16.37
CA THR A 323 -19.56 7.46 17.28
C THR A 323 -18.88 6.67 18.39
N VAL A 324 -17.99 5.74 18.05
CA VAL A 324 -17.37 4.81 19.04
C VAL A 324 -16.35 5.51 19.93
N ASN A 325 -15.68 6.55 19.43
CA ASN A 325 -14.76 7.37 20.22
C ASN A 325 -15.42 8.57 20.91
N LYS A 326 -16.73 8.77 20.73
CA LYS A 326 -17.49 9.92 21.26
C LYS A 326 -16.87 11.28 20.86
N CYS A 327 -16.44 11.37 19.61
CA CYS A 327 -15.85 12.58 19.06
C CYS A 327 -16.90 13.66 18.81
N PRO A 328 -16.51 14.95 18.78
CA PRO A 328 -17.43 16.01 18.40
C PRO A 328 -17.87 15.89 16.95
N LYS A 329 -19.12 16.28 16.65
CA LYS A 329 -19.73 16.20 15.31
C LYS A 329 -18.92 16.92 14.22
N ARG A 330 -18.13 17.93 14.58
CA ARG A 330 -17.22 18.64 13.66
C ARG A 330 -16.21 17.72 12.94
N LEU A 331 -15.90 16.54 13.48
CA LEU A 331 -15.02 15.58 12.79
C LEU A 331 -15.73 14.89 11.61
N LEU A 332 -17.05 15.01 11.49
CA LEU A 332 -17.80 14.53 10.35
C LEU A 332 -17.79 15.54 9.19
N THR A 333 -17.39 16.78 9.45
CA THR A 333 -17.45 17.89 8.50
C THR A 333 -16.09 18.29 7.96
N ALA A 334 -16.05 18.79 6.73
CA ALA A 334 -14.88 19.47 6.20
C ALA A 334 -14.74 20.86 6.86
N GLU A 335 -13.63 21.10 7.54
CA GLU A 335 -13.31 22.34 8.26
C GLU A 335 -12.21 23.12 7.54
N SER A 336 -12.38 24.43 7.30
CA SER A 336 -11.34 25.26 6.66
C SER A 336 -10.16 25.58 7.58
N THR A 337 -10.34 25.44 8.90
CA THR A 337 -9.38 25.84 9.94
C THR A 337 -8.75 24.66 10.69
N ALA A 338 -9.12 23.43 10.34
CA ALA A 338 -8.63 22.21 10.98
C ALA A 338 -8.30 21.13 9.95
N LEU A 339 -7.40 20.22 10.32
CA LEU A 339 -7.10 19.05 9.49
C LEU A 339 -8.32 18.13 9.41
N TYR A 340 -8.52 17.53 8.24
CA TYR A 340 -9.58 16.57 8.00
C TYR A 340 -9.27 15.24 8.70
N THR A 341 -10.33 14.60 9.22
CA THR A 341 -10.23 13.22 9.73
C THR A 341 -10.31 12.24 8.56
N THR A 342 -9.14 11.77 8.14
CA THR A 342 -8.93 10.87 6.99
C THR A 342 -8.71 9.42 7.45
N PHE A 343 -8.54 8.47 6.51
CA PHE A 343 -8.18 7.08 6.84
C PHE A 343 -7.01 6.94 7.82
N ASP A 344 -5.99 7.80 7.71
CA ASP A 344 -4.80 7.74 8.57
C ASP A 344 -5.15 7.94 10.05
N GLU A 345 -6.02 8.91 10.35
CA GLU A 345 -6.50 9.17 11.71
C GLU A 345 -7.54 8.13 12.15
N ILE A 346 -8.49 7.81 11.25
CA ILE A 346 -9.59 6.87 11.50
C ILE A 346 -9.06 5.50 11.90
N LEU A 347 -8.01 5.01 11.24
CA LEU A 347 -7.43 3.68 11.41
C LEU A 347 -6.21 3.64 12.33
N ALA A 348 -5.83 4.77 12.96
CA ALA A 348 -4.71 4.84 13.89
C ALA A 348 -4.97 4.08 15.20
N LYS A 349 -3.90 3.69 15.91
CA LYS A 349 -3.99 3.02 17.22
C LYS A 349 -4.52 3.93 18.31
N HIS A 350 -4.08 5.18 18.27
CA HIS A 350 -4.37 6.19 19.29
C HIS A 350 -4.93 7.43 18.63
N LEU A 351 -5.81 8.11 19.36
CA LEU A 351 -6.29 9.45 19.03
C LEU A 351 -5.20 10.49 19.31
N ASN A 352 -5.40 11.71 18.85
CA ASN A 352 -4.44 12.82 19.05
C ASN A 352 -4.21 13.16 20.53
N ASP A 353 -5.16 12.85 21.42
CA ASP A 353 -5.04 13.03 22.87
C ASP A 353 -4.36 11.84 23.59
N GLY A 354 -3.85 10.85 22.83
CA GLY A 354 -3.18 9.67 23.34
C GLY A 354 -4.10 8.53 23.78
N LYS A 355 -5.43 8.72 23.77
CA LYS A 355 -6.38 7.64 24.11
C LYS A 355 -6.38 6.57 23.02
N ILE A 356 -6.70 5.33 23.41
CA ILE A 356 -6.85 4.23 22.47
C ILE A 356 -8.06 4.48 21.57
N ASN A 357 -7.84 4.41 20.26
CA ASN A 357 -8.91 4.44 19.27
C ASN A 357 -9.77 3.17 19.40
N GLN A 358 -11.08 3.36 19.63
CA GLN A 358 -12.04 2.27 19.79
C GLN A 358 -12.47 1.64 18.47
N LEU A 359 -12.27 2.32 17.33
CA LEU A 359 -12.70 1.79 16.02
C LEU A 359 -11.99 0.48 15.64
N PRO A 360 -10.65 0.34 15.73
CA PRO A 360 -9.99 -0.92 15.44
C PRO A 360 -10.50 -2.09 16.29
N LEU A 361 -10.81 -1.84 17.58
CA LEU A 361 -11.38 -2.84 18.48
C LEU A 361 -12.81 -3.23 18.08
N PHE A 362 -13.61 -2.24 17.67
CA PHE A 362 -14.98 -2.44 17.20
C PHE A 362 -15.04 -3.21 15.87
N LEU A 363 -14.16 -2.88 14.92
CA LEU A 363 -14.08 -3.57 13.64
C LEU A 363 -13.50 -4.98 13.77
N GLY A 364 -12.57 -5.19 14.70
CA GLY A 364 -11.87 -6.46 14.85
C GLY A 364 -10.72 -6.62 13.86
N GLU A 365 -9.84 -7.57 14.17
CA GLU A 365 -8.57 -7.76 13.47
C GLU A 365 -8.74 -8.06 11.96
N PRO A 366 -9.62 -8.99 11.52
CA PRO A 366 -9.76 -9.32 10.10
C PRO A 366 -10.14 -8.13 9.21
N ALA A 367 -11.07 -7.28 9.69
CA ALA A 367 -11.51 -6.10 8.94
C ALA A 367 -10.41 -5.03 8.88
N MET A 368 -9.67 -4.84 9.98
CA MET A 368 -8.54 -3.92 10.03
C MET A 368 -7.39 -4.37 9.12
N GLU A 369 -7.07 -5.66 9.11
CA GLU A 369 -6.03 -6.22 8.24
C GLU A 369 -6.40 -6.07 6.75
N PHE A 370 -7.66 -6.28 6.37
CA PHE A 370 -8.10 -6.03 4.98
C PHE A 370 -7.91 -4.56 4.59
N LEU A 371 -8.38 -3.64 5.45
CA LEU A 371 -8.26 -2.20 5.21
C LEU A 371 -6.79 -1.79 5.06
N TRP A 372 -5.89 -2.31 5.90
CA TRP A 372 -4.47 -2.02 5.80
C TRP A 372 -3.78 -2.62 4.58
N ASP A 373 -4.12 -3.84 4.20
CA ASP A 373 -3.62 -4.45 2.97
C ASP A 373 -3.96 -3.59 1.75
N PHE A 374 -5.21 -3.16 1.63
CA PHE A 374 -5.67 -2.42 0.45
C PHE A 374 -5.32 -0.92 0.46
N LEU A 375 -5.19 -0.30 1.65
CA LEU A 375 -5.05 1.16 1.77
C LEU A 375 -3.64 1.60 2.19
N ASN A 376 -2.92 0.85 3.03
CA ASN A 376 -1.78 1.39 3.77
C ASN A 376 -0.45 0.67 3.51
N HIS A 377 -0.42 -0.66 3.54
CA HIS A 377 0.83 -1.42 3.46
C HIS A 377 1.64 -1.08 2.21
N GLN A 378 2.95 -0.85 2.37
CA GLN A 378 3.80 -0.41 1.27
C GLN A 378 3.91 -1.41 0.13
N GLU A 379 3.94 -2.70 0.48
CA GLU A 379 3.91 -3.85 -0.46
C GLU A 379 2.47 -4.19 -0.91
N GLY A 380 1.46 -3.48 -0.41
CA GLY A 380 0.08 -3.57 -0.85
C GLY A 380 -0.27 -2.57 -1.95
N PRO A 381 -1.47 -2.68 -2.55
CA PRO A 381 -1.89 -1.88 -3.69
C PRO A 381 -2.06 -0.39 -3.39
N ARG A 382 -2.29 0.00 -2.13
CA ARG A 382 -2.53 1.40 -1.68
C ARG A 382 -3.53 2.13 -2.59
N LEU A 383 -4.66 1.47 -2.85
CA LEU A 383 -5.59 1.86 -3.92
C LEU A 383 -6.05 3.31 -3.81
N ARG A 384 -6.38 3.77 -2.59
CA ARG A 384 -6.82 5.15 -2.34
C ARG A 384 -5.76 6.16 -2.77
N ASP A 385 -4.52 5.99 -2.32
CA ASP A 385 -3.45 6.93 -2.63
C ASP A 385 -3.17 6.93 -4.14
N ARG A 386 -2.92 5.74 -4.71
CA ARG A 386 -2.56 5.58 -6.12
C ARG A 386 -3.62 6.11 -7.08
N LEU A 387 -4.91 5.89 -6.80
CA LEU A 387 -6.01 6.44 -7.60
C LEU A 387 -6.10 7.97 -7.47
N SER A 388 -6.01 8.51 -6.25
CA SER A 388 -6.14 9.95 -6.00
C SER A 388 -4.98 10.80 -6.54
N HIS A 389 -3.82 10.18 -6.78
CA HIS A 389 -2.65 10.80 -7.43
C HIS A 389 -2.57 10.50 -8.93
N GLY A 390 -3.57 9.80 -9.50
CA GLY A 390 -3.62 9.48 -10.92
C GLY A 390 -2.57 8.47 -11.38
N GLU A 391 -1.96 7.70 -10.47
CA GLU A 391 -0.83 6.82 -10.78
C GLU A 391 -1.22 5.49 -11.42
N ILE A 392 -2.52 5.18 -11.46
CA ILE A 392 -3.08 3.97 -12.09
C ILE A 392 -3.90 4.37 -13.31
N SER A 393 -3.75 3.61 -14.39
CA SER A 393 -4.58 3.72 -15.59
C SER A 393 -6.03 3.33 -15.27
N LEU A 394 -6.97 4.27 -15.42
CA LEU A 394 -8.40 4.01 -15.14
C LEU A 394 -9.02 2.97 -16.10
N PRO A 395 -8.75 2.99 -17.42
CA PRO A 395 -9.27 1.97 -18.33
C PRO A 395 -8.74 0.56 -18.06
N GLU A 396 -7.52 0.44 -17.54
CA GLU A 396 -6.84 -0.83 -17.25
C GLU A 396 -6.97 -1.25 -15.78
N PHE A 397 -7.85 -0.60 -15.01
CA PHE A 397 -8.01 -0.91 -13.59
C PHE A 397 -8.53 -2.34 -13.40
N PRO A 398 -7.85 -3.19 -12.60
CA PRO A 398 -8.21 -4.60 -12.47
C PRO A 398 -9.62 -4.80 -11.89
N LYS A 399 -10.41 -5.67 -12.54
CA LYS A 399 -11.73 -6.11 -12.04
C LYS A 399 -11.61 -6.68 -10.64
N GLU A 400 -10.56 -7.46 -10.41
CA GLU A 400 -10.32 -8.20 -9.18
C GLU A 400 -10.20 -7.23 -7.99
N ALA A 401 -9.50 -6.09 -8.16
CA ALA A 401 -9.36 -5.08 -7.12
C ALA A 401 -10.71 -4.43 -6.76
N ALA A 402 -11.52 -4.07 -7.77
CA ALA A 402 -12.86 -3.54 -7.54
C ALA A 402 -13.78 -4.58 -6.89
N ASN A 403 -13.67 -5.85 -7.29
CA ASN A 403 -14.44 -6.96 -6.72
C ASN A 403 -14.12 -7.16 -5.24
N GLN A 404 -12.84 -7.20 -4.85
CA GLN A 404 -12.45 -7.35 -3.44
C GLN A 404 -12.97 -6.18 -2.59
N LEU A 405 -12.84 -4.92 -3.07
CA LEU A 405 -13.37 -3.74 -2.38
C LEU A 405 -14.89 -3.80 -2.23
N LEU A 406 -15.63 -4.16 -3.29
CA LEU A 406 -17.08 -4.24 -3.27
C LEU A 406 -17.57 -5.36 -2.32
N ALA A 407 -16.94 -6.53 -2.39
CA ALA A 407 -17.25 -7.66 -1.51
C ALA A 407 -17.00 -7.31 -0.04
N PHE A 408 -15.86 -6.72 0.29
CA PHE A 408 -15.56 -6.26 1.65
C PHE A 408 -16.54 -5.17 2.10
N SER A 409 -16.83 -4.18 1.25
CA SER A 409 -17.79 -3.13 1.56
C SER A 409 -19.16 -3.71 1.88
N PHE A 410 -19.61 -4.71 1.12
CA PHE A 410 -20.87 -5.40 1.37
C PHE A 410 -20.88 -6.08 2.75
N VAL A 411 -19.82 -6.84 3.08
CA VAL A 411 -19.72 -7.47 4.40
C VAL A 411 -19.71 -6.43 5.53
N LEU A 412 -19.03 -5.31 5.32
CA LEU A 412 -19.04 -4.22 6.29
C LEU A 412 -20.45 -3.65 6.47
N LEU A 413 -21.19 -3.37 5.40
CA LEU A 413 -22.57 -2.87 5.46
C LEU A 413 -23.52 -3.81 6.20
N LEU A 414 -23.35 -5.13 6.02
CA LEU A 414 -24.11 -6.16 6.71
C LEU A 414 -23.94 -6.12 8.24
N ARG A 415 -22.84 -5.58 8.75
CA ARG A 415 -22.63 -5.41 10.21
C ARG A 415 -23.44 -4.27 10.81
N PHE A 416 -24.08 -3.45 9.99
CA PHE A 416 -24.83 -2.26 10.39
C PHE A 416 -26.29 -2.31 9.93
N ILE A 417 -26.82 -3.50 9.64
CA ILE A 417 -28.27 -3.72 9.48
C ILE A 417 -28.85 -4.36 10.75
N ASP A 418 -30.17 -4.49 10.80
CA ASP A 418 -30.87 -5.21 11.86
C ASP A 418 -30.43 -6.69 11.93
N GLU A 419 -30.24 -7.21 13.15
CA GLU A 419 -29.72 -8.57 13.38
C GLU A 419 -30.67 -9.67 12.86
N ASP A 420 -32.00 -9.46 12.97
CA ASP A 420 -32.97 -10.42 12.45
C ASP A 420 -32.86 -10.46 10.92
N LEU A 421 -32.74 -9.29 10.27
CA LEU A 421 -32.54 -9.21 8.82
C LEU A 421 -31.20 -9.84 8.37
N LEU A 422 -30.12 -9.62 9.11
CA LEU A 422 -28.83 -10.25 8.85
C LEU A 422 -28.92 -11.78 8.93
N SER A 423 -29.63 -12.30 9.93
CA SER A 423 -29.82 -13.73 10.11
C SER A 423 -30.55 -14.36 8.93
N VAL A 424 -31.58 -13.69 8.39
CA VAL A 424 -32.32 -14.11 7.20
C VAL A 424 -31.39 -14.19 5.99
N PHE A 425 -30.60 -13.14 5.72
CA PHE A 425 -29.66 -13.17 4.60
C PHE A 425 -28.61 -14.29 4.74
N LYS A 426 -28.07 -14.50 5.95
CA LYS A 426 -27.10 -15.59 6.19
C LYS A 426 -27.73 -16.99 6.01
N GLN A 427 -29.02 -17.16 6.30
CA GLN A 427 -29.72 -18.43 6.14
C GLN A 427 -30.11 -18.71 4.69
N GLU A 428 -30.69 -17.73 4.01
CA GLU A 428 -31.26 -17.91 2.67
C GLU A 428 -30.23 -17.80 1.54
N LYS A 429 -29.15 -17.05 1.75
CA LYS A 429 -28.19 -16.70 0.69
C LYS A 429 -26.80 -17.28 0.97
N ALA A 430 -26.51 -18.43 0.36
CA ALA A 430 -25.23 -19.12 0.52
C ALA A 430 -24.03 -18.24 0.13
N ALA A 431 -24.16 -17.42 -0.91
CA ALA A 431 -23.11 -16.48 -1.33
C ALA A 431 -22.81 -15.43 -0.24
N VAL A 432 -23.84 -14.90 0.44
CA VAL A 432 -23.66 -13.94 1.54
C VAL A 432 -22.93 -14.60 2.71
N ARG A 433 -23.33 -15.83 3.08
CA ARG A 433 -22.66 -16.60 4.13
C ARG A 433 -21.18 -16.84 3.81
N ALA A 434 -20.87 -17.18 2.56
CA ALA A 434 -19.50 -17.38 2.11
C ALA A 434 -18.66 -16.09 2.24
N LEU A 435 -19.20 -14.95 1.80
CA LEU A 435 -18.53 -13.65 1.93
C LEU A 435 -18.24 -13.30 3.40
N VAL A 436 -19.22 -13.46 4.29
CA VAL A 436 -19.03 -13.18 5.71
C VAL A 436 -17.97 -14.11 6.31
N SER A 437 -18.02 -15.41 6.02
CA SER A 437 -17.03 -16.37 6.52
C SER A 437 -15.61 -16.05 6.03
N VAL A 438 -15.45 -15.60 4.78
CA VAL A 438 -14.16 -15.17 4.24
C VAL A 438 -13.66 -13.91 4.96
N ALA A 439 -14.53 -12.94 5.20
CA ALA A 439 -14.16 -11.71 5.91
C ALA A 439 -13.76 -11.97 7.37
N GLU A 440 -14.48 -12.85 8.06
CA GLU A 440 -14.19 -13.22 9.46
C GLU A 440 -12.88 -14.01 9.59
N ALA A 441 -12.51 -14.78 8.57
CA ALA A 441 -11.26 -15.53 8.51
C ALA A 441 -10.11 -14.77 7.80
N TYR A 442 -10.32 -13.49 7.45
CA TYR A 442 -9.31 -12.72 6.73
C TYR A 442 -8.07 -12.52 7.59
N GLY A 443 -6.91 -12.79 6.99
CA GLY A 443 -5.60 -12.54 7.54
C GLY A 443 -4.81 -11.63 6.60
N THR A 444 -4.02 -10.71 7.13
CA THR A 444 -3.15 -9.84 6.31
C THR A 444 -2.25 -10.67 5.40
N ARG A 445 -2.06 -10.17 4.19
CA ARG A 445 -1.24 -10.75 3.14
C ARG A 445 -0.12 -9.81 2.73
N CYS A 446 -0.29 -8.50 2.87
CA CYS A 446 0.73 -7.50 2.54
C CYS A 446 1.65 -7.14 3.71
N HIS A 447 1.31 -7.51 4.95
CA HIS A 447 2.18 -7.25 6.10
C HIS A 447 3.52 -8.03 5.98
N PRO A 448 4.66 -7.45 6.44
CA PRO A 448 5.96 -8.11 6.38
C PRO A 448 6.02 -9.51 6.98
N VAL A 449 5.21 -9.80 8.02
CA VAL A 449 5.07 -11.15 8.60
C VAL A 449 4.56 -12.15 7.55
N SER A 450 3.46 -11.83 6.88
CA SER A 450 2.83 -12.71 5.89
C SER A 450 3.72 -12.90 4.67
N GLN A 451 4.40 -11.83 4.25
CA GLN A 451 5.36 -11.86 3.17
C GLN A 451 6.59 -12.71 3.52
N LEU A 452 7.05 -12.68 4.78
CA LEU A 452 8.12 -13.57 5.26
C LEU A 452 7.68 -15.04 5.29
N LYS A 453 6.47 -15.33 5.80
CA LYS A 453 5.90 -16.70 5.75
C LYS A 453 5.86 -17.24 4.32
N LYS A 454 5.41 -16.41 3.36
CA LYS A 454 5.40 -16.76 1.94
C LYS A 454 6.82 -17.04 1.41
N GLN A 455 7.82 -16.20 1.73
CA GLN A 455 9.21 -16.46 1.36
C GLN A 455 9.71 -17.80 1.91
N VAL A 456 9.46 -18.07 3.18
CA VAL A 456 9.89 -19.30 3.87
C VAL A 456 9.28 -20.54 3.20
N LEU A 457 7.96 -20.52 2.95
CA LEU A 457 7.25 -21.62 2.29
C LEU A 457 7.66 -21.81 0.82
N ASN A 458 8.00 -20.74 0.11
CA ASN A 458 8.52 -20.83 -1.26
C ASN A 458 9.92 -21.49 -1.28
N CYS A 459 10.79 -21.12 -0.33
CA CYS A 459 12.10 -21.74 -0.20
C CYS A 459 11.97 -23.22 0.15
N GLU A 460 11.11 -23.58 1.11
CA GLU A 460 10.86 -24.99 1.47
C GLU A 460 10.48 -25.83 0.25
N ARG A 461 9.49 -25.37 -0.54
CA ARG A 461 9.09 -26.07 -1.77
C ARG A 461 10.22 -26.22 -2.78
N SER A 462 11.07 -25.20 -2.93
CA SER A 462 12.21 -25.26 -3.84
C SER A 462 13.27 -26.25 -3.35
N ILE A 463 13.64 -26.20 -2.06
CA ILE A 463 14.64 -27.10 -1.49
C ILE A 463 14.17 -28.56 -1.54
N GLY A 464 12.87 -28.81 -1.30
CA GLY A 464 12.27 -30.14 -1.34
C GLY A 464 12.44 -30.89 -2.67
N VAL A 465 12.63 -30.18 -3.80
CA VAL A 465 12.86 -30.82 -5.11
C VAL A 465 14.33 -31.05 -5.43
N TRP A 466 15.28 -30.50 -4.67
CA TRP A 466 16.71 -30.65 -4.98
C TRP A 466 17.20 -32.11 -4.93
N PRO A 467 16.80 -32.94 -3.94
CA PRO A 467 17.21 -34.34 -3.91
C PRO A 467 16.67 -35.18 -5.08
N LEU A 468 15.63 -34.68 -5.76
CA LEU A 468 14.99 -35.33 -6.90
C LEU A 468 15.64 -34.97 -8.24
N LEU A 469 16.65 -34.10 -8.25
CA LEU A 469 17.34 -33.70 -9.48
C LEU A 469 18.15 -34.90 -10.03
N PRO A 470 17.79 -35.43 -11.23
CA PRO A 470 18.40 -36.64 -11.75
C PRO A 470 19.87 -36.42 -12.11
N LEU A 471 20.71 -37.37 -11.70
CA LEU A 471 22.09 -37.46 -12.16
C LEU A 471 22.10 -37.98 -13.61
N PRO A 472 22.84 -37.36 -14.54
CA PRO A 472 22.95 -37.88 -15.91
C PRO A 472 23.58 -39.27 -15.96
N GLU A 473 23.10 -40.11 -16.87
CA GLU A 473 23.64 -41.46 -17.12
C GLU A 473 25.16 -41.41 -17.38
N GLY A 474 25.93 -42.23 -16.65
CA GLY A 474 27.40 -42.30 -16.74
C GLY A 474 28.20 -41.46 -15.73
N SER A 475 27.53 -40.70 -14.86
CA SER A 475 28.16 -39.89 -13.80
C SER A 475 28.69 -40.70 -12.60
N GLU A 476 28.25 -41.95 -12.44
CA GLU A 476 28.58 -42.84 -11.31
C GLU A 476 30.08 -43.08 -11.15
N ARG A 477 30.80 -43.23 -12.27
CA ARG A 477 32.26 -43.46 -12.28
C ARG A 477 33.08 -42.21 -11.93
N GLU A 478 32.52 -41.01 -12.14
CA GLU A 478 33.17 -39.73 -11.78
C GLU A 478 32.83 -39.30 -10.34
N ALA A 479 31.63 -39.66 -9.84
CA ALA A 479 31.19 -39.36 -8.48
C ALA A 479 31.91 -40.19 -7.39
N GLN A 480 32.28 -41.44 -7.68
CA GLN A 480 32.99 -42.33 -6.74
C GLN A 480 34.42 -41.88 -6.39
N ARG A 481 34.97 -40.86 -7.08
CA ARG A 481 36.30 -40.29 -6.80
C ARG A 481 36.28 -39.07 -5.87
N SER A 482 35.11 -38.68 -5.33
CA SER A 482 34.97 -37.51 -4.47
C SER A 482 35.10 -37.90 -2.98
N GLU A 483 36.28 -37.69 -2.40
CA GLU A 483 36.49 -37.66 -0.94
C GLU A 483 35.73 -36.45 -0.36
N GLY A 484 34.88 -36.65 0.66
CA GLY A 484 34.08 -35.56 1.27
C GLY A 484 32.82 -35.97 2.04
N ASN A 485 32.39 -37.24 1.95
CA ASN A 485 31.15 -37.68 2.63
C ASN A 485 31.23 -37.67 4.17
N SER A 486 32.40 -37.83 4.79
CA SER A 486 32.54 -37.85 6.26
C SER A 486 32.28 -36.47 6.89
N GLU A 487 32.79 -35.40 6.27
CA GLU A 487 32.62 -34.03 6.78
C GLU A 487 31.18 -33.53 6.60
N ILE A 488 30.54 -33.88 5.48
CA ILE A 488 29.11 -33.59 5.26
C ILE A 488 28.25 -34.32 6.29
N ASN A 489 28.56 -35.59 6.59
CA ASN A 489 27.84 -36.35 7.61
C ASN A 489 28.01 -35.76 9.03
N ALA A 490 29.21 -35.25 9.36
CA ALA A 490 29.46 -34.56 10.62
C ALA A 490 28.66 -33.25 10.72
N CYS A 491 28.64 -32.44 9.66
CA CYS A 491 27.81 -31.23 9.60
C CYS A 491 26.33 -31.55 9.71
N HIS A 492 25.87 -32.61 9.04
CA HIS A 492 24.47 -33.05 9.10
C HIS A 492 24.06 -33.48 10.52
N SER A 493 24.95 -34.14 11.25
CA SER A 493 24.73 -34.51 12.66
C SER A 493 24.59 -33.27 13.53
N LEU A 494 25.52 -32.30 13.39
CA LEU A 494 25.48 -31.03 14.11
C LEU A 494 24.20 -30.22 13.80
N ILE A 495 23.77 -30.17 12.53
CA ILE A 495 22.51 -29.50 12.15
C ILE A 495 21.33 -30.18 12.85
N THR A 496 21.31 -31.50 12.92
CA THR A 496 20.23 -32.26 13.58
C THR A 496 20.18 -31.97 15.08
N GLU A 497 21.34 -31.85 15.74
CA GLU A 497 21.44 -31.44 17.15
C GLU A 497 20.91 -30.02 17.38
N ILE A 498 21.32 -29.06 16.53
CA ILE A 498 20.83 -27.68 16.61
C ILE A 498 19.31 -27.63 16.40
N VAL A 499 18.76 -28.37 15.42
CA VAL A 499 17.31 -28.43 15.19
C VAL A 499 16.59 -29.05 16.39
N ALA A 500 17.14 -30.10 17.01
CA ALA A 500 16.57 -30.68 18.21
C ALA A 500 16.50 -29.66 19.35
N GLU A 501 17.55 -28.83 19.52
CA GLU A 501 17.55 -27.74 20.50
C GLU A 501 16.48 -26.69 20.18
N LEU A 502 16.39 -26.24 18.92
CA LEU A 502 15.36 -25.30 18.48
C LEU A 502 13.93 -25.84 18.69
N CYS A 503 13.72 -27.16 18.57
CA CYS A 503 12.41 -27.78 18.80
C CYS A 503 11.92 -27.61 20.24
N HIS A 504 12.81 -27.50 21.24
CA HIS A 504 12.41 -27.22 22.63
C HIS A 504 11.73 -25.86 22.80
N HIS A 505 11.97 -24.94 21.87
CA HIS A 505 11.43 -23.58 21.87
C HIS A 505 10.16 -23.41 21.03
N VAL A 506 9.69 -24.48 20.38
CA VAL A 506 8.37 -24.50 19.73
C VAL A 506 7.27 -24.35 20.80
N PRO A 507 6.25 -23.50 20.58
CA PRO A 507 5.15 -23.32 21.50
C PRO A 507 4.50 -24.65 21.90
N GLU A 508 4.21 -24.84 23.19
CA GLU A 508 3.75 -26.13 23.76
C GLU A 508 2.55 -26.74 23.03
N THR A 509 1.64 -25.91 22.50
CA THR A 509 0.44 -26.35 21.78
C THR A 509 0.71 -26.97 20.40
N HIS A 510 1.92 -26.78 19.85
CA HIS A 510 2.34 -27.26 18.54
C HIS A 510 3.56 -28.20 18.64
N ARG A 511 3.91 -28.64 19.85
CA ARG A 511 4.91 -29.68 20.03
C ARG A 511 4.29 -31.00 19.56
N VAL A 512 4.87 -31.58 18.51
CA VAL A 512 4.52 -32.95 18.10
C VAL A 512 4.81 -33.89 19.28
N PRO A 513 3.86 -34.71 19.73
CA PRO A 513 4.14 -35.71 20.77
C PRO A 513 5.11 -36.74 20.16
N HIS A 514 6.39 -36.59 20.44
CA HIS A 514 7.41 -37.53 20.01
C HIS A 514 8.12 -38.12 21.23
N ASP A 515 8.12 -39.46 21.27
CA ASP A 515 8.79 -40.30 22.26
C ASP A 515 10.33 -40.37 22.05
N SER A 516 10.89 -39.59 21.12
CA SER A 516 12.32 -39.58 20.77
C SER A 516 12.86 -38.15 20.81
N GLU A 517 14.02 -37.97 21.46
CA GLU A 517 14.72 -36.68 21.65
C GLU A 517 15.18 -36.00 20.34
N HIS A 518 15.06 -36.67 19.18
CA HIS A 518 15.53 -36.15 17.89
C HIS A 518 14.45 -36.19 16.79
N LEU A 519 14.16 -35.02 16.20
CA LEU A 519 13.25 -34.86 15.05
C LEU A 519 13.99 -35.21 13.75
N PRO A 520 13.58 -36.26 13.01
CA PRO A 520 14.27 -36.66 11.79
C PRO A 520 14.15 -35.60 10.67
N PRO A 521 15.18 -35.43 9.81
CA PRO A 521 15.21 -34.41 8.75
C PRO A 521 14.00 -34.40 7.82
N GLU A 522 13.39 -35.56 7.58
CA GLU A 522 12.21 -35.73 6.74
C GLU A 522 10.98 -34.98 7.29
N LYS A 523 10.97 -34.64 8.59
CA LYS A 523 9.88 -33.91 9.26
C LYS A 523 10.12 -32.41 9.36
N TRP A 524 11.32 -31.91 9.07
CA TRP A 524 11.61 -30.47 9.10
C TRP A 524 10.69 -29.63 8.22
N PRO A 525 10.32 -30.07 6.98
CA PRO A 525 9.39 -29.33 6.15
C PRO A 525 7.98 -29.24 6.77
N GLN A 526 7.54 -30.30 7.46
CA GLN A 526 6.26 -30.29 8.16
C GLN A 526 6.27 -29.32 9.33
N LEU A 527 7.31 -29.36 10.18
CA LEU A 527 7.45 -28.42 11.29
C LEU A 527 7.48 -26.96 10.81
N LEU A 528 8.18 -26.68 9.72
CA LEU A 528 8.24 -25.34 9.12
C LEU A 528 6.85 -24.87 8.65
N ARG A 529 6.05 -25.75 8.03
CA ARG A 529 4.66 -25.45 7.66
C ARG A 529 3.79 -25.18 8.88
N GLU A 530 3.94 -25.98 9.93
CA GLU A 530 3.22 -25.81 11.19
C GLU A 530 3.56 -24.47 11.84
N LEU A 531 4.85 -24.11 11.96
CA LEU A 531 5.28 -22.81 12.48
C LEU A 531 4.73 -21.64 11.67
N CYS A 532 4.77 -21.72 10.33
CA CYS A 532 4.21 -20.68 9.46
C CYS A 532 2.68 -20.57 9.58
N SER A 533 1.98 -21.62 9.99
CA SER A 533 0.53 -21.59 10.22
C SER A 533 0.11 -20.86 11.49
N ILE A 534 1.03 -20.69 12.46
CA ILE A 534 0.72 -20.04 13.74
C ILE A 534 0.41 -18.55 13.52
N PRO A 535 -0.75 -18.03 13.98
CA PRO A 535 -1.08 -16.62 13.87
C PRO A 535 -0.08 -15.73 14.63
N VAL A 536 0.33 -14.63 14.02
CA VAL A 536 1.22 -13.63 14.62
C VAL A 536 0.50 -12.29 14.53
N ARG A 537 0.39 -11.58 15.65
CA ARG A 537 -0.27 -10.27 15.70
C ARG A 537 0.43 -9.30 14.75
N THR A 538 -0.32 -8.65 13.87
CA THR A 538 0.25 -7.73 12.88
C THR A 538 -0.18 -6.28 13.11
N LEU A 539 -1.34 -6.08 13.73
CA LEU A 539 -1.89 -4.76 13.95
C LEU A 539 -1.04 -3.94 14.90
N PHE A 540 -0.68 -2.74 14.43
CA PHE A 540 0.10 -1.75 15.15
C PHE A 540 1.43 -2.27 15.71
N CYS A 541 2.12 -3.11 14.92
CA CYS A 541 3.43 -3.66 15.27
C CYS A 541 4.41 -2.56 15.68
N PRO A 542 5.08 -2.67 16.86
CA PRO A 542 6.07 -1.71 17.29
C PRO A 542 7.29 -1.66 16.36
N ARG A 543 7.98 -0.51 16.34
CA ARG A 543 9.16 -0.30 15.49
C ARG A 543 10.26 -1.35 15.70
N ALA A 544 10.50 -1.77 16.95
CA ALA A 544 11.51 -2.79 17.25
C ALA A 544 11.20 -4.15 16.59
N VAL A 545 9.92 -4.53 16.52
CA VAL A 545 9.44 -5.74 15.82
C VAL A 545 9.65 -5.58 14.31
N LEU A 546 9.28 -4.43 13.74
CA LEU A 546 9.47 -4.15 12.32
C LEU A 546 10.95 -4.15 11.91
N GLU A 547 11.85 -3.67 12.77
CA GLU A 547 13.30 -3.70 12.52
C GLU A 547 13.84 -5.13 12.45
N VAL A 548 13.43 -6.00 13.37
CA VAL A 548 13.81 -7.42 13.33
C VAL A 548 13.21 -8.11 12.10
N LEU A 549 11.93 -7.87 11.81
CA LEU A 549 11.27 -8.40 10.61
C LEU A 549 12.00 -7.97 9.33
N ALA A 550 12.50 -6.74 9.26
CA ALA A 550 13.27 -6.27 8.10
C ALA A 550 14.57 -7.08 7.90
N VAL A 551 15.25 -7.48 8.99
CA VAL A 551 16.43 -8.35 8.90
C VAL A 551 16.04 -9.76 8.48
N LEU A 552 15.01 -10.35 9.09
CA LEU A 552 14.51 -11.69 8.75
C LEU A 552 14.03 -11.77 7.29
N ARG A 553 13.35 -10.73 6.78
CA ARG A 553 12.95 -10.59 5.38
C ARG A 553 14.13 -10.60 4.42
N LYS A 554 15.24 -9.95 4.78
CA LYS A 554 16.48 -9.99 3.98
C LYS A 554 17.09 -11.39 3.98
N ILE A 555 17.18 -12.05 5.14
CA ILE A 555 17.64 -13.45 5.23
C ILE A 555 16.79 -14.35 4.33
N GLY A 556 15.47 -14.28 4.45
CA GLY A 556 14.53 -15.05 3.62
C GLY A 556 14.69 -14.75 2.12
N ALA A 557 14.90 -13.49 1.73
CA ALA A 557 15.15 -13.12 0.35
C ALA A 557 16.47 -13.70 -0.21
N HIS A 558 17.53 -13.73 0.61
CA HIS A 558 18.79 -14.37 0.21
C HIS A 558 18.66 -15.89 0.12
N CYS A 559 17.95 -16.55 1.05
CA CYS A 559 17.61 -17.97 0.94
C CYS A 559 16.85 -18.26 -0.36
N HIS A 560 15.84 -17.45 -0.68
CA HIS A 560 15.07 -17.60 -1.92
C HIS A 560 15.96 -17.44 -3.16
N ARG A 561 16.85 -16.44 -3.16
CA ARG A 561 17.81 -16.22 -4.24
C ARG A 561 18.78 -17.40 -4.43
N VAL A 562 19.27 -18.00 -3.34
CA VAL A 562 20.09 -19.22 -3.41
C VAL A 562 19.27 -20.35 -4.03
N CYS A 563 17.99 -20.46 -3.66
CA CYS A 563 17.11 -21.48 -4.23
C CYS A 563 16.93 -21.34 -5.74
N ASP A 564 16.64 -20.14 -6.22
CA ASP A 564 16.50 -19.87 -7.65
C ASP A 564 17.81 -20.13 -8.40
N GLN A 565 18.94 -19.72 -7.82
CA GLN A 565 20.25 -19.94 -8.42
C GLN A 565 20.60 -21.43 -8.53
N VAL A 566 20.39 -22.21 -7.47
CA VAL A 566 20.64 -23.66 -7.47
C VAL A 566 19.73 -24.36 -8.48
N ALA A 567 18.43 -24.07 -8.46
CA ALA A 567 17.47 -24.67 -9.39
C ALA A 567 17.79 -24.33 -10.86
N ALA A 568 18.05 -23.05 -11.16
CA ALA A 568 18.38 -22.62 -12.52
C ALA A 568 19.72 -23.18 -13.00
N CYS A 569 20.75 -23.20 -12.14
CA CYS A 569 22.05 -23.79 -12.46
C CYS A 569 21.92 -25.29 -12.71
N ALA A 570 21.22 -26.02 -11.84
CA ALA A 570 21.04 -27.46 -11.98
C ALA A 570 20.33 -27.80 -13.30
N GLU A 571 19.21 -27.13 -13.58
CA GLU A 571 18.42 -27.37 -14.79
C GLU A 571 19.20 -27.02 -16.07
N LEU A 572 19.88 -25.86 -16.11
CA LEU A 572 20.69 -25.46 -17.25
C LEU A 572 21.82 -26.45 -17.52
N ARG A 573 22.55 -26.87 -16.48
CA ARG A 573 23.68 -27.80 -16.62
C ARG A 573 23.20 -29.20 -16.99
N ARG A 574 22.07 -29.65 -16.47
CA ARG A 574 21.44 -30.92 -16.86
C ARG A 574 21.14 -30.95 -18.36
N ARG A 575 20.44 -29.94 -18.90
CA ARG A 575 20.17 -29.83 -20.34
C ARG A 575 21.44 -29.83 -21.18
N GLN A 576 22.44 -29.03 -20.78
CA GLN A 576 23.73 -28.99 -21.48
C GLN A 576 24.49 -30.34 -21.43
N TRP A 577 24.28 -31.13 -20.38
CA TRP A 577 24.85 -32.49 -20.29
C TRP A 577 24.17 -33.43 -21.28
N GLU A 578 22.84 -33.42 -21.32
CA GLU A 578 22.01 -34.23 -22.23
C GLU A 578 22.31 -33.91 -23.69
N ASP A 579 22.45 -32.62 -24.01
CA ASP A 579 22.82 -32.12 -25.34
C ASP A 579 24.30 -32.34 -25.69
N ARG A 580 25.07 -33.00 -24.80
CA ARG A 580 26.52 -33.25 -24.92
C ARG A 580 27.36 -32.00 -25.15
N SER A 581 26.85 -30.82 -24.77
CA SER A 581 27.47 -29.51 -24.98
C SER A 581 28.36 -29.07 -23.81
N LEU A 582 28.34 -29.76 -22.67
CA LEU A 582 29.22 -29.48 -21.53
C LEU A 582 30.67 -29.89 -21.77
N ARG A 583 31.58 -28.93 -21.59
CA ARG A 583 33.04 -29.18 -21.50
C ARG A 583 33.40 -29.86 -20.18
N SER A 584 34.50 -30.62 -20.15
CA SER A 584 34.96 -31.38 -18.96
C SER A 584 35.03 -30.55 -17.67
N ARG A 585 35.54 -29.31 -17.71
CA ARG A 585 35.55 -28.42 -16.53
C ARG A 585 34.15 -28.08 -16.02
N GLN A 586 33.19 -27.87 -16.92
CA GLN A 586 31.81 -27.55 -16.57
C GLN A 586 31.07 -28.79 -16.03
N ARG A 587 31.39 -29.98 -16.55
CA ARG A 587 30.94 -31.27 -15.99
C ARG A 587 31.36 -31.46 -14.54
N ARG A 588 32.65 -31.21 -14.25
CA ARG A 588 33.19 -31.31 -12.89
C ARG A 588 32.56 -30.28 -11.93
N ASN A 589 32.30 -29.07 -12.39
CA ASN A 589 31.60 -28.05 -11.60
C ASN A 589 30.13 -28.43 -11.34
N TYR A 590 29.45 -29.04 -12.30
CA TYR A 590 28.09 -29.56 -12.11
C TYR A 590 28.04 -30.69 -11.07
N LEU A 591 29.01 -31.62 -11.08
CA LEU A 591 29.11 -32.64 -10.04
C LEU A 591 29.36 -32.02 -8.64
N ARG A 592 30.16 -30.95 -8.55
CA ARG A 592 30.34 -30.19 -7.30
C ARG A 592 29.05 -29.52 -6.83
N LEU A 593 28.25 -28.96 -7.73
CA LEU A 593 26.91 -28.44 -7.41
C LEU A 593 26.05 -29.54 -6.78
N VAL A 594 25.90 -30.69 -7.46
CA VAL A 594 25.08 -31.80 -7.00
C VAL A 594 25.57 -32.35 -5.66
N HIS A 595 26.88 -32.39 -5.45
CA HIS A 595 27.46 -32.76 -4.16
C HIS A 595 27.14 -31.73 -3.07
N SER A 596 27.28 -30.44 -3.37
CA SER A 596 27.04 -29.33 -2.43
C SER A 596 25.58 -29.27 -1.97
N ILE A 597 24.62 -29.64 -2.83
CA ILE A 597 23.19 -29.74 -2.49
C ILE A 597 22.96 -30.58 -1.23
N LYS A 598 23.74 -31.64 -1.01
CA LYS A 598 23.59 -32.54 0.16
C LYS A 598 23.84 -31.83 1.49
N LEU A 599 24.68 -30.79 1.50
CA LEU A 599 24.95 -29.97 2.69
C LEU A 599 24.07 -28.71 2.71
N LEU A 600 23.94 -28.03 1.57
CA LEU A 600 23.22 -26.76 1.49
C LEU A 600 21.72 -26.90 1.76
N SER A 601 21.09 -28.02 1.37
CA SER A 601 19.67 -28.26 1.65
C SER A 601 19.38 -28.31 3.16
N PRO A 602 20.03 -29.18 3.97
CA PRO A 602 19.88 -29.17 5.43
C PRO A 602 20.18 -27.82 6.10
N VAL A 603 21.20 -27.10 5.64
CA VAL A 603 21.58 -25.79 6.20
C VAL A 603 20.51 -24.75 5.92
N LEU A 604 19.97 -24.71 4.71
CA LEU A 604 18.88 -23.80 4.39
C LEU A 604 17.62 -24.14 5.17
N TYR A 605 17.30 -25.42 5.37
CA TYR A 605 16.21 -25.81 6.26
C TYR A 605 16.41 -25.33 7.70
N LEU A 606 17.63 -25.46 8.25
CA LEU A 606 17.96 -24.93 9.58
C LEU A 606 17.73 -23.41 9.65
N ILE A 607 18.19 -22.66 8.65
CA ILE A 607 17.99 -21.20 8.59
C ILE A 607 16.50 -20.86 8.50
N LEU A 608 15.74 -21.57 7.66
CA LEU A 608 14.31 -21.33 7.49
C LEU A 608 13.51 -21.68 8.76
N LEU A 609 13.89 -22.76 9.47
CA LEU A 609 13.31 -23.12 10.76
C LEU A 609 13.61 -22.05 11.82
N LEU A 610 14.85 -21.56 11.88
CA LEU A 610 15.22 -20.44 12.73
C LEU A 610 14.36 -19.22 12.41
N VAL A 611 14.26 -18.82 11.14
CA VAL A 611 13.43 -17.68 10.71
C VAL A 611 11.96 -17.85 11.09
N ALA A 612 11.39 -19.04 10.86
CA ALA A 612 9.99 -19.33 11.20
C ALA A 612 9.74 -19.28 12.72
N LEU A 613 10.67 -19.83 13.51
CA LEU A 613 10.58 -19.84 14.96
C LEU A 613 10.74 -18.44 15.57
N GLU A 614 11.69 -17.64 15.07
CA GLU A 614 11.87 -16.23 15.43
C GLU A 614 10.64 -15.41 15.06
N LEU A 615 10.02 -15.69 13.91
CA LEU A 615 8.80 -15.01 13.47
C LEU A 615 7.62 -15.26 14.42
N VAL A 616 7.42 -16.50 14.86
CA VAL A 616 6.33 -16.85 15.80
C VAL A 616 6.54 -16.19 17.16
N ASN A 617 7.79 -16.02 17.58
CA ASN A 617 8.17 -15.42 18.86
C ASN A 617 8.57 -13.94 18.74
N ILE A 618 8.30 -13.28 17.61
CA ILE A 618 8.85 -11.96 17.28
C ILE A 618 8.54 -10.88 18.33
N HIS A 619 7.42 -11.01 19.03
CA HIS A 619 6.98 -10.06 20.05
C HIS A 619 7.76 -10.16 21.37
N VAL A 620 8.52 -11.24 21.60
CA VAL A 620 9.40 -11.37 22.77
C VAL A 620 10.48 -10.28 22.77
N VAL A 621 10.82 -9.74 21.59
CA VAL A 621 11.76 -8.62 21.44
C VAL A 621 11.40 -7.40 22.29
N LEU A 622 10.12 -7.20 22.59
CA LEU A 622 9.63 -6.07 23.38
C LEU A 622 10.03 -6.16 24.87
N GLY A 623 10.34 -7.37 25.35
CA GLY A 623 10.80 -7.60 26.72
C GLY A 623 12.32 -7.50 26.89
N LYS A 624 13.09 -7.37 25.80
CA LYS A 624 14.56 -7.32 25.86
C LYS A 624 15.06 -5.96 26.30
N ASN A 625 16.11 -5.93 27.13
CA ASN A 625 16.83 -4.69 27.39
C ASN A 625 17.69 -4.26 26.19
N THR A 626 18.23 -3.04 26.21
CA THR A 626 18.99 -2.49 25.07
C THR A 626 20.19 -3.35 24.67
N SER A 627 20.91 -3.93 25.64
CA SER A 627 22.10 -4.75 25.37
C SER A 627 21.72 -6.09 24.74
N GLU A 628 20.70 -6.77 25.29
CA GLU A 628 20.14 -8.01 24.74
C GLU A 628 19.58 -7.79 23.33
N TYR A 629 18.88 -6.68 23.10
CA TYR A 629 18.34 -6.32 21.79
C TYR A 629 19.47 -6.13 20.76
N GLN A 630 20.55 -5.43 21.13
CA GLN A 630 21.71 -5.23 20.26
C GLN A 630 22.49 -6.52 20.00
N GLN A 631 22.63 -7.41 20.99
CA GLN A 631 23.23 -8.73 20.80
C GLN A 631 22.39 -9.58 19.85
N TYR A 632 21.07 -9.61 20.05
CA TYR A 632 20.13 -10.33 19.19
C TYR A 632 20.16 -9.81 17.73
N LEU A 633 20.15 -8.49 17.52
CA LEU A 633 20.30 -7.93 16.17
C LEU A 633 21.66 -8.25 15.53
N ARG A 634 22.75 -8.25 16.31
CA ARG A 634 24.08 -8.65 15.81
C ARG A 634 24.09 -10.11 15.37
N PHE A 635 23.46 -11.00 16.14
CA PHE A 635 23.28 -12.39 15.77
C PHE A 635 22.52 -12.51 14.44
N LEU A 636 21.34 -11.90 14.30
CA LEU A 636 20.58 -11.96 13.04
C LEU A 636 21.36 -11.36 11.85
N LYS A 637 22.11 -10.28 12.07
CA LYS A 637 22.99 -9.71 11.03
C LYS A 637 24.11 -10.66 10.62
N SER A 638 24.61 -11.50 11.54
CA SER A 638 25.60 -12.54 11.19
C SER A 638 25.00 -13.63 10.31
N VAL A 639 23.74 -14.04 10.58
CA VAL A 639 22.99 -14.97 9.73
C VAL A 639 22.73 -14.35 8.36
N LEU A 640 22.35 -13.06 8.33
CA LEU A 640 22.20 -12.30 7.08
C LEU A 640 23.50 -12.30 6.27
N GLN A 641 24.62 -11.94 6.88
CA GLN A 641 25.93 -11.92 6.21
C GLN A 641 26.30 -13.30 5.63
N TYR A 642 26.01 -14.38 6.36
CA TYR A 642 26.18 -15.74 5.86
C TYR A 642 25.33 -15.99 4.61
N THR A 643 24.04 -15.66 4.65
CA THR A 643 23.15 -15.87 3.49
C THR A 643 23.48 -15.00 2.29
N GLU A 644 24.00 -13.78 2.51
CA GLU A 644 24.53 -12.89 1.46
C GLU A 644 25.73 -13.52 0.76
N ASN A 645 26.69 -14.05 1.55
CA ASN A 645 27.88 -14.72 1.03
C ASN A 645 27.51 -15.98 0.26
N LEU A 646 26.57 -16.77 0.79
CA LEU A 646 26.07 -17.97 0.12
C LEU A 646 25.45 -17.62 -1.24
N ALA A 647 24.53 -16.64 -1.29
CA ALA A 647 23.91 -16.16 -2.53
C ALA A 647 24.93 -15.58 -3.53
N ALA A 648 26.03 -15.03 -3.05
CA ALA A 648 27.10 -14.55 -3.90
C ALA A 648 27.91 -15.71 -4.52
N TYR A 649 28.18 -16.78 -3.78
CA TYR A 649 28.93 -17.94 -4.26
C TYR A 649 28.12 -18.86 -5.17
N THR A 650 26.82 -19.01 -4.92
CA THR A 650 25.91 -19.83 -5.74
C THR A 650 25.44 -19.13 -7.02
N SER A 651 25.86 -17.88 -7.27
CA SER A 651 25.49 -17.16 -8.50
C SER A 651 26.02 -17.84 -9.76
N GLN A 652 25.29 -17.71 -10.86
CA GLN A 652 25.68 -18.23 -12.17
C GLN A 652 27.02 -17.67 -12.68
N ASP A 653 27.41 -16.47 -12.23
CA ASP A 653 28.69 -15.86 -12.61
C ASP A 653 29.86 -16.47 -11.85
N LYS A 654 29.68 -16.74 -10.54
CA LYS A 654 30.75 -17.25 -9.69
C LYS A 654 30.87 -18.78 -9.74
N ASN A 655 29.76 -19.52 -9.66
CA ASN A 655 29.71 -20.99 -9.57
C ASN A 655 30.71 -21.59 -8.55
N LYS A 656 30.81 -20.96 -7.38
CA LYS A 656 31.79 -21.26 -6.34
C LYS A 656 31.23 -22.24 -5.31
N TRP A 657 30.96 -23.47 -5.76
CA TRP A 657 30.29 -24.50 -4.96
C TRP A 657 31.14 -25.01 -3.79
N ASP A 658 32.45 -25.15 -4.00
CA ASP A 658 33.36 -25.59 -2.94
C ASP A 658 33.48 -24.50 -1.85
N GLU A 659 33.55 -23.22 -2.24
CA GLU A 659 33.57 -22.12 -1.29
C GLU A 659 32.24 -21.97 -0.52
N ALA A 660 31.10 -22.29 -1.15
CA ALA A 660 29.81 -22.33 -0.46
C ALA A 660 29.74 -23.45 0.60
N VAL A 661 30.33 -24.60 0.32
CA VAL A 661 30.46 -25.71 1.28
C VAL A 661 31.42 -25.33 2.41
N ASN A 662 32.60 -24.78 2.08
CA ASN A 662 33.60 -24.35 3.08
C ASN A 662 33.07 -23.27 4.02
N LEU A 663 32.28 -22.31 3.51
CA LEU A 663 31.61 -21.29 4.32
C LEU A 663 30.75 -21.88 5.45
N THR A 664 30.22 -23.09 5.23
CA THR A 664 29.40 -23.83 6.20
C THR A 664 30.27 -24.64 7.16
N GLN A 665 31.42 -25.14 6.69
CA GLN A 665 32.30 -26.09 7.39
C GLN A 665 33.44 -25.45 8.20
N GLU A 666 33.73 -24.16 8.01
CA GLU A 666 34.89 -23.47 8.60
C GLU A 666 35.05 -23.49 10.14
N PRO A 667 34.10 -23.91 11.02
CA PRO A 667 34.40 -24.01 12.44
C PRO A 667 34.74 -25.42 12.95
N LEU A 668 34.62 -26.46 12.11
CA LEU A 668 34.80 -27.85 12.55
C LEU A 668 36.26 -28.32 12.50
N GLN A 669 37.14 -27.58 11.81
CA GLN A 669 38.58 -27.85 11.78
C GLN A 669 39.24 -26.99 12.87
N GLY A 670 39.46 -27.57 14.05
CA GLY A 670 40.16 -26.91 15.13
C GLY A 670 41.51 -26.36 14.65
N CYS A 671 41.65 -25.03 14.68
CA CYS A 671 42.91 -24.36 14.35
C CYS A 671 43.27 -23.36 15.46
N PRO A 672 44.51 -23.38 15.98
CA PRO A 672 44.96 -22.46 17.01
C PRO A 672 45.08 -21.04 16.42
N GLN A 673 44.63 -20.04 17.19
CA GLN A 673 44.79 -18.59 17.06
C GLN A 673 45.40 -18.02 15.74
N PRO A 674 44.74 -17.08 15.05
CA PRO A 674 45.36 -16.37 13.93
C PRO A 674 46.19 -15.19 14.44
N THR A 675 47.52 -15.31 14.34
CA THR A 675 48.42 -14.16 14.20
C THR A 675 48.35 -13.65 12.76
N CYS A 676 47.45 -12.71 12.46
CA CYS A 676 47.60 -11.73 11.37
C CYS A 676 46.48 -10.69 11.46
N ARG A 677 46.85 -9.41 11.57
CA ARG A 677 45.92 -8.27 11.49
C ARG A 677 45.51 -8.10 10.01
N ASP A 678 44.22 -7.83 9.79
CA ASP A 678 43.59 -7.37 8.55
C ASP A 678 42.87 -8.39 7.62
N ALA A 679 42.46 -9.56 8.14
CA ALA A 679 41.35 -10.32 7.56
C ALA A 679 40.24 -10.48 8.60
N GLN A 680 39.06 -9.89 8.38
CA GLN A 680 37.90 -10.16 9.24
C GLN A 680 37.47 -11.63 9.02
N PRO A 681 37.47 -12.48 10.07
CA PRO A 681 37.03 -13.86 9.95
C PRO A 681 35.52 -13.90 9.71
N SER A 682 35.07 -14.60 8.68
CA SER A 682 33.66 -14.95 8.50
C SER A 682 33.24 -15.83 9.68
N PRO A 683 32.19 -15.48 10.45
CA PRO A 683 31.70 -16.36 11.48
C PRO A 683 30.99 -17.53 10.80
N ALA A 684 31.54 -18.73 10.89
CA ALA A 684 30.87 -19.90 10.38
C ALA A 684 29.55 -20.12 11.13
N LEU A 685 28.43 -20.16 10.39
CA LEU A 685 27.07 -20.18 10.92
C LEU A 685 26.86 -21.30 11.95
N LEU A 686 27.37 -22.50 11.66
CA LEU A 686 27.23 -23.67 12.53
C LEU A 686 28.00 -23.52 13.85
N ALA A 687 29.17 -22.87 13.87
CA ALA A 687 29.87 -22.56 15.13
C ALA A 687 29.08 -21.57 15.98
N GLY A 688 28.58 -20.52 15.33
CA GLY A 688 27.76 -19.51 15.99
C GLY A 688 26.55 -20.17 16.63
N LEU A 689 25.79 -20.94 15.85
CA LEU A 689 24.59 -21.65 16.30
C LEU A 689 24.86 -22.82 17.25
N ALA A 690 26.07 -23.40 17.31
CA ALA A 690 26.39 -24.48 18.24
C ALA A 690 27.04 -23.99 19.56
N SER A 691 27.55 -22.75 19.58
CA SER A 691 28.12 -22.16 20.80
C SER A 691 27.04 -21.95 21.86
N GLN A 692 27.37 -22.14 23.15
CA GLN A 692 26.43 -21.86 24.25
C GLN A 692 25.90 -20.42 24.22
N GLU A 693 26.74 -19.44 23.86
CA GLU A 693 26.32 -18.05 23.73
C GLU A 693 25.42 -17.82 22.51
N GLY A 694 25.65 -18.48 21.39
CA GLY A 694 24.83 -18.33 20.18
C GLY A 694 23.52 -19.11 20.23
N LEU A 695 23.52 -20.32 20.80
CA LEU A 695 22.30 -21.03 21.22
C LEU A 695 21.54 -20.19 22.23
N SER A 696 22.20 -19.69 23.29
CA SER A 696 21.56 -18.80 24.26
C SER A 696 21.07 -17.50 23.62
N THR A 697 21.75 -16.92 22.64
CA THR A 697 21.30 -15.68 21.98
C THR A 697 20.13 -15.92 21.04
N ALA A 698 20.16 -16.98 20.22
CA ALA A 698 19.01 -17.45 19.45
C ALA A 698 17.85 -17.80 20.39
N CYS A 699 18.15 -18.51 21.49
CA CYS A 699 17.17 -19.00 22.44
C CYS A 699 16.72 -17.96 23.49
N SER A 700 17.44 -16.85 23.62
CA SER A 700 17.06 -15.69 24.42
C SER A 700 15.87 -14.98 23.78
N GLY A 701 15.60 -15.23 22.49
CA GLY A 701 14.34 -14.89 21.83
C GLY A 701 13.14 -15.64 22.40
N PHE A 702 13.34 -16.72 23.17
CA PHE A 702 12.29 -17.60 23.66
C PHE A 702 12.14 -17.60 25.19
N SER A 703 13.06 -17.00 25.93
CA SER A 703 13.19 -17.14 27.39
C SER A 703 12.38 -16.12 28.23
N ALA A 704 11.16 -15.77 27.80
CA ALA A 704 10.23 -14.93 28.57
C ALA A 704 8.85 -15.57 28.84
N VAL A 705 8.57 -16.76 28.28
CA VAL A 705 7.23 -17.38 28.40
C VAL A 705 7.11 -18.37 29.57
N ARG A 706 8.21 -18.67 30.28
CA ARG A 706 8.19 -19.69 31.35
C ARG A 706 7.62 -19.24 32.70
N ASP A 707 7.25 -17.97 32.90
CA ASP A 707 6.92 -17.46 34.25
C ASP A 707 5.57 -16.72 34.41
N GLU A 708 4.55 -17.05 33.60
CA GLU A 708 3.16 -16.59 33.85
C GLU A 708 2.13 -17.73 34.03
N ARG A 709 2.57 -18.88 34.57
CA ARG A 709 1.66 -19.86 35.21
C ARG A 709 1.75 -19.78 36.74
N GLY A 710 1.56 -18.57 37.26
CA GLY A 710 1.29 -18.30 38.68
C GLY A 710 0.03 -17.47 38.79
N GLY A 711 -1.11 -18.13 39.00
CA GLY A 711 -2.43 -17.49 38.95
C GLY A 711 -2.56 -16.25 39.87
N ARG A 712 -3.02 -15.15 39.29
CA ARG A 712 -3.80 -14.13 40.02
C ARG A 712 -4.95 -13.65 39.15
N ARG A 713 -6.17 -13.90 39.64
CA ARG A 713 -7.39 -13.21 39.23
C ARG A 713 -7.13 -11.71 39.22
N TRP A 714 -7.22 -11.07 38.06
CA TRP A 714 -7.48 -9.63 38.00
C TRP A 714 -8.99 -9.43 37.95
N GLY A 715 -9.57 -9.42 39.15
CA GLY A 715 -10.82 -8.73 39.39
C GLY A 715 -10.60 -7.22 39.26
N GLY A 716 -11.62 -6.52 38.80
CA GLY A 716 -11.54 -5.10 38.49
C GLY A 716 -11.16 -4.21 39.67
N ARG A 717 -10.63 -3.04 39.31
CA ARG A 717 -10.98 -1.75 39.93
C ARG A 717 -10.55 -0.63 39.00
N ALA A 718 -11.50 0.28 38.78
CA ALA A 718 -11.31 1.62 38.25
C ALA A 718 -10.20 2.37 39.01
N VAL A 719 -9.38 3.13 38.27
CA VAL A 719 -9.33 4.60 38.25
C VAL A 719 -8.87 5.03 36.86
#